data_AF-F0WRJ1-F1
#
_entry.id   AF-F0WRJ1-F1
#
_cell.length_a   1.000
_cell.length_b   1.000
_cell.length_c   1.000
_cell.angle_alpha   90.00
_cell.angle_beta   90.00
_cell.angle_gamma   90.00
#
_symmetry.space_group_name_H-M   'P 1'
#
loop_
_entity.id
_entity.type
_entity.pdbx_description
1 polymer ?
#
loop_
_entity_poly.entity_id
_entity_poly.type
_entity_poly.pdbx_seq_one_letter_code
_entity_poly.pdbx_strand_id
1 'polypeptide(L)'
;MTQLSWEPVTNANRRRVREYTPLLPSHITAHPLPHPPTQHSNSPTSDPNLLSKPTISKFKIQFDAVVLENQKKWRRLHDLNEDSSTAKDMAREVQHEFALLCVKQSHASPRTRTKADRDLIAASFIRDALHARKLGYRLDIPALYMHDLFHSDIYRILYTILGCMSCSLALFEAQNRITGHFDYPFFSIDIICILLFSVDVYIRWYVSSNTTKHRFISRQPWAYVRILMLSITLMDTMAYVLTPTWNPYRFSRAFRPFFLITRRRNLRIIFGSCLRAVQKVLIVLFLLFCVLAFFGLVAFLLFSDLSDPVGAPYFASLSSSMYTVLLIHHSAPFLVQSMYPYYIQTEWSAVFFIIVVLLTNYFLAKLSIAVSYRSYRKYTEQMLFKRMQKRKAALDAAFGVLSEDVEAHTKSPLRQLSLQNWIRVCRHLRPKWNEVEMTLIFNTIDTQRIGFIAQDDFYELCSFLSVQMEKISDPNASKMGFLSRRSHTQAKVRSLLEYEIRLFDRYPVVLAECIVGVLIGLSIVQAVQVNNIQLAFSVNKVWRSIGEALLWLFTAEICLKMFAFGKEFFHRPFCRLDFGIALVGWVFYGITSFRDPPHISLIFYDLALAIRSLRVLKLLNLIHPFREILDTMHRIFPLMFQLFLVVFSVTYACGIFMQAFYGQALRLDSIQMEAKAWYKVRFEFQMESFHETLVTLFAVATLAAWTMVMDAAHASTRSDKTIVFFFFFRILVSNILLPIVVGFLVESFTTNAKRPNANAVRSDSNASDEKIVEANAVGNSDYRMKFERNASFVQSEMFRAARDADVMHLQSIIKAQEMELDTQKRRIRALERDFLQERMKKSGNVSIGSEKFRF
;
A
#
# COMPACT_ATOMS: atom_id res chain seq x y z
N MET A 1 -51.62 -0.56 23.35
CA MET A 1 -51.66 -1.61 24.39
C MET A 1 -50.33 -2.35 24.32
N THR A 2 -49.43 -2.39 25.29
CA THR A 2 -49.27 -1.88 26.66
C THR A 2 -47.76 -1.99 26.93
N GLN A 3 -47.05 -0.86 27.07
CA GLN A 3 -46.31 -0.46 28.28
C GLN A 3 -45.54 -1.57 29.02
N LEU A 4 -44.20 -1.42 29.06
CA LEU A 4 -43.45 -1.41 30.32
C LEU A 4 -42.09 -0.74 30.16
N SER A 5 -41.96 0.35 30.92
CA SER A 5 -40.84 1.25 31.17
C SER A 5 -39.84 0.67 32.17
N TRP A 6 -38.55 1.01 32.08
CA TRP A 6 -37.68 1.25 33.24
C TRP A 6 -36.57 2.28 32.89
N GLU A 7 -36.35 3.18 33.85
CA GLU A 7 -35.68 4.50 33.79
C GLU A 7 -34.14 4.51 33.85
N PRO A 8 -33.50 5.67 33.59
CA PRO A 8 -32.06 5.89 33.75
C PRO A 8 -31.69 6.48 35.12
N VAL A 9 -30.58 6.02 35.69
CA VAL A 9 -30.02 6.57 36.94
C VAL A 9 -29.24 7.86 36.64
N THR A 10 -29.73 8.97 37.18
CA THR A 10 -28.99 10.22 37.38
C THR A 10 -28.47 10.26 38.82
N ASN A 11 -27.30 10.86 39.05
CA ASN A 11 -27.01 11.47 40.33
C ASN A 11 -26.18 12.73 40.15
N ALA A 12 -26.82 13.84 40.47
CA ALA A 12 -26.27 15.19 40.56
C ALA A 12 -25.85 15.47 42.02
N ASN A 13 -24.79 16.27 42.18
CA ASN A 13 -24.46 17.20 43.28
C ASN A 13 -22.93 17.45 43.21
N ARG A 14 -22.39 18.67 43.16
CA ARG A 14 -22.66 19.83 44.02
C ARG A 14 -22.16 21.14 43.36
N ARG A 15 -22.80 22.24 43.78
CA ARG A 15 -22.68 23.63 43.34
C ARG A 15 -21.37 24.33 43.72
N ARG A 16 -21.12 25.43 42.99
CA ARG A 16 -20.19 26.54 43.24
C ARG A 16 -20.39 27.18 44.62
N VAL A 17 -19.30 27.68 45.22
CA VAL A 17 -19.29 28.89 46.07
C VAL A 17 -18.01 29.68 45.77
N ARG A 18 -18.15 31.00 45.72
CA ARG A 18 -17.15 32.05 45.47
C ARG A 18 -17.25 32.98 46.68
N GLU A 19 -16.18 33.27 47.42
CA GLU A 19 -16.05 34.39 48.39
C GLU A 19 -14.63 34.35 48.99
N TYR A 20 -13.79 35.38 48.78
CA TYR A 20 -13.57 36.60 49.59
C TYR A 20 -12.79 36.38 50.91
N THR A 21 -11.64 37.05 50.99
CA THR A 21 -10.78 37.31 52.17
C THR A 21 -11.53 38.10 53.25
N PRO A 22 -11.16 37.98 54.55
CA PRO A 22 -10.24 38.99 55.15
C PRO A 22 -9.37 38.56 56.38
N LEU A 23 -8.27 39.31 56.58
CA LEU A 23 -7.63 39.86 57.81
C LEU A 23 -7.37 39.01 59.12
N LEU A 24 -6.07 38.87 59.48
CA LEU A 24 -5.28 39.03 60.76
C LEU A 24 -5.95 38.96 62.18
N PRO A 25 -5.21 38.92 63.33
CA PRO A 25 -3.82 38.53 63.70
C PRO A 25 -3.68 37.74 65.05
N SER A 26 -2.43 37.41 65.46
CA SER A 26 -1.81 37.54 66.83
C SER A 26 -0.80 36.40 67.16
N HIS A 27 0.51 36.71 67.25
CA HIS A 27 1.34 36.90 68.48
C HIS A 27 2.18 35.61 68.79
N ILE A 28 3.48 35.58 69.10
CA ILE A 28 4.36 36.43 69.94
C ILE A 28 5.86 36.16 69.61
N THR A 29 6.59 37.28 69.43
CA THR A 29 7.99 37.67 69.78
C THR A 29 9.17 36.69 69.87
N ALA A 30 10.31 37.05 69.26
CA ALA A 30 11.43 37.73 69.96
C ALA A 30 12.50 38.28 68.99
N HIS A 31 12.88 39.53 69.20
CA HIS A 31 14.02 40.29 68.64
C HIS A 31 15.11 40.41 69.75
N PRO A 32 16.39 40.76 69.49
CA PRO A 32 16.79 42.02 68.82
C PRO A 32 18.06 42.06 67.94
N LEU A 33 18.08 43.15 67.15
CA LEU A 33 19.10 43.91 66.38
C LEU A 33 20.49 44.15 67.04
N PRO A 34 21.49 44.87 66.45
CA PRO A 34 21.56 45.66 65.19
C PRO A 34 22.85 45.50 64.33
N HIS A 35 22.85 46.13 63.14
CA HIS A 35 23.98 46.34 62.20
C HIS A 35 25.17 47.15 62.78
N PRO A 36 26.35 47.15 62.11
CA PRO A 36 26.66 48.26 61.19
C PRO A 36 27.42 47.85 59.90
N PRO A 37 27.59 48.78 58.94
CA PRO A 37 28.17 48.55 57.61
C PRO A 37 29.67 48.84 57.58
N THR A 38 30.34 48.46 56.48
CA THR A 38 31.38 49.22 55.73
C THR A 38 32.58 48.39 55.22
N GLN A 39 32.96 48.76 53.99
CA GLN A 39 34.30 48.87 53.41
C GLN A 39 34.95 47.72 52.59
N HIS A 40 35.13 48.10 51.33
CA HIS A 40 36.08 47.69 50.28
C HIS A 40 37.37 46.96 50.68
N SER A 41 37.79 46.02 49.83
CA SER A 41 39.15 46.03 49.25
C SER A 41 39.24 45.17 47.99
N ASN A 42 39.92 45.70 46.98
CA ASN A 42 40.15 45.12 45.66
C ASN A 42 41.22 43.99 45.65
N SER A 43 40.99 43.05 44.73
CA SER A 43 41.96 42.33 43.84
C SER A 43 42.99 41.35 44.45
N PRO A 44 43.73 40.57 43.62
CA PRO A 44 43.24 39.43 42.84
C PRO A 44 44.15 38.19 43.05
N THR A 45 43.61 36.96 43.05
CA THR A 45 44.44 35.76 42.92
C THR A 45 43.81 34.75 41.99
N SER A 46 44.57 34.48 40.94
CA SER A 46 44.42 33.45 39.93
C SER A 46 44.60 32.06 40.52
N ASP A 47 43.56 31.23 40.43
CA ASP A 47 43.69 29.77 40.50
C ASP A 47 43.25 29.16 39.14
N PRO A 48 44.18 28.63 38.34
CA PRO A 48 43.86 27.97 37.09
C PRO A 48 43.72 26.47 37.35
N ASN A 49 42.73 26.03 38.14
CA ASN A 49 42.38 24.61 38.27
C ASN A 49 41.02 24.42 38.95
N LEU A 50 39.94 24.79 38.25
CA LEU A 50 38.65 24.16 38.49
C LEU A 50 38.21 23.48 37.20
N LEU A 51 38.37 22.16 37.16
CA LEU A 51 37.65 21.31 36.21
C LEU A 51 36.17 21.65 36.34
N SER A 52 35.61 22.32 35.34
CA SER A 52 34.18 22.61 35.29
C SER A 52 33.42 21.29 35.46
N LYS A 53 32.60 21.21 36.52
CA LYS A 53 31.62 20.13 36.64
C LYS A 53 30.81 20.10 35.34
N PRO A 54 30.58 18.93 34.71
CA PRO A 54 29.76 18.89 33.51
C PRO A 54 28.37 19.43 33.85
N THR A 55 28.01 20.56 33.25
CA THR A 55 26.69 21.16 33.42
C THR A 55 25.65 20.20 32.85
N ILE A 56 24.93 19.49 33.73
CA ILE A 56 23.84 18.60 33.35
C ILE A 56 22.69 19.48 32.87
N SER A 57 22.41 19.48 31.58
CA SER A 57 21.28 20.19 31.01
C SER A 57 20.08 19.23 30.90
N LYS A 58 18.92 19.74 31.32
CA LYS A 58 17.64 19.02 31.21
C LYS A 58 17.05 19.32 29.85
N PHE A 59 16.89 18.31 29.01
CA PHE A 59 16.20 18.44 27.73
C PHE A 59 14.78 17.89 27.85
N LYS A 60 13.81 18.62 27.30
CA LYS A 60 12.45 18.13 27.20
C LYS A 60 12.26 17.45 25.84
N ILE A 61 11.78 16.20 25.84
CA ILE A 61 11.43 15.47 24.63
C ILE A 61 9.93 15.22 24.62
N GLN A 62 9.26 15.79 23.62
CA GLN A 62 7.85 15.51 23.35
C GLN A 62 7.73 14.38 22.33
N PHE A 63 7.04 13.30 22.72
CA PHE A 63 6.70 12.20 21.80
C PHE A 63 5.27 12.33 21.29
N ASP A 64 5.10 12.24 19.98
CA ASP A 64 3.77 12.03 19.40
C ASP A 64 3.25 10.63 19.79
N ALA A 65 1.94 10.51 20.06
CA ALA A 65 1.30 9.24 20.42
C ALA A 65 1.55 8.10 19.41
N VAL A 66 1.72 8.45 18.13
CA VAL A 66 2.03 7.49 17.05
C VAL A 66 3.43 6.88 17.20
N VAL A 67 4.40 7.65 17.70
CA VAL A 67 5.78 7.20 17.94
C VAL A 67 5.80 6.17 19.07
N LEU A 68 5.11 6.46 20.17
CA LEU A 68 4.96 5.56 21.33
C LEU A 68 4.27 4.25 20.94
N GLU A 69 3.22 4.33 20.12
CA GLU A 69 2.54 3.13 19.62
C GLU A 69 3.46 2.29 18.72
N ASN A 70 4.29 2.94 17.89
CA ASN A 70 5.27 2.24 17.06
C ASN A 70 6.38 1.61 17.93
N GLN A 71 6.89 2.26 18.97
CA GLN A 71 7.85 1.65 19.90
C GLN A 71 7.31 0.37 20.54
N LYS A 72 6.09 0.42 21.09
CA LYS A 72 5.42 -0.76 21.67
C LYS A 72 5.23 -1.90 20.66
N LYS A 73 5.14 -1.57 19.37
CA LYS A 73 5.07 -2.56 18.29
C LYS A 73 6.43 -3.19 18.01
N TRP A 74 7.52 -2.40 18.03
CA TRP A 74 8.88 -2.89 17.81
C TRP A 74 9.39 -3.74 18.98
N ARG A 75 9.05 -3.40 20.23
CA ARG A 75 9.40 -4.20 21.40
C ARG A 75 8.86 -5.64 21.31
N ARG A 76 7.64 -5.80 20.77
CA ARG A 76 6.99 -7.10 20.52
C ARG A 76 7.66 -7.95 19.44
N LEU A 77 8.71 -7.46 18.76
CA LEU A 77 9.51 -8.32 17.87
C LEU A 77 10.14 -9.48 18.64
N HIS A 78 10.52 -9.28 19.91
CA HIS A 78 11.10 -10.33 20.73
C HIS A 78 10.20 -11.58 20.80
N ASP A 79 8.89 -11.40 20.92
CA ASP A 79 7.90 -12.48 21.10
C ASP A 79 7.67 -13.34 19.84
N LEU A 80 8.17 -12.90 18.68
CA LEU A 80 7.96 -13.62 17.42
C LEU A 80 8.72 -14.95 17.40
N ASN A 81 7.99 -16.06 17.27
CA ASN A 81 8.59 -17.36 17.00
C ASN A 81 9.13 -17.43 15.55
N GLU A 82 10.37 -17.90 15.38
CA GLU A 82 11.10 -17.88 14.11
C GLU A 82 11.52 -19.27 13.61
N ASP A 83 11.14 -20.34 14.31
CA ASP A 83 11.63 -21.68 14.01
C ASP A 83 11.29 -22.04 12.55
N SER A 84 12.34 -22.35 11.77
CA SER A 84 12.32 -22.64 10.31
C SER A 84 12.21 -21.47 9.31
N SER A 85 12.52 -20.22 9.69
CA SER A 85 12.54 -19.12 8.72
C SER A 85 13.85 -19.07 7.90
N THR A 86 13.75 -19.10 6.55
CA THR A 86 14.89 -18.86 5.64
C THR A 86 15.64 -17.57 5.94
N ALA A 87 14.96 -16.55 6.51
CA ALA A 87 15.60 -15.30 6.90
C ALA A 87 16.56 -15.48 8.08
N LYS A 88 16.17 -16.29 9.07
CA LYS A 88 16.98 -16.63 10.23
C LYS A 88 18.19 -17.48 9.83
N ASP A 89 18.00 -18.46 8.95
CA ASP A 89 19.09 -19.31 8.44
C ASP A 89 20.15 -18.48 7.72
N MET A 90 19.71 -17.54 6.88
CA MET A 90 20.60 -16.62 6.17
C MET A 90 21.31 -15.66 7.14
N ALA A 91 20.63 -15.15 8.16
CA ALA A 91 21.24 -14.31 9.18
C ALA A 91 22.31 -15.05 9.99
N ARG A 92 22.03 -16.28 10.45
CA ARG A 92 22.98 -17.14 11.19
C ARG A 92 24.23 -17.43 10.37
N GLU A 93 24.06 -17.69 9.09
CA GLU A 93 25.17 -17.95 8.18
C GLU A 93 26.06 -16.73 7.98
N VAL A 94 25.46 -15.54 7.82
CA VAL A 94 26.21 -14.28 7.72
C VAL A 94 26.92 -13.97 9.03
N GLN A 95 26.30 -14.22 10.19
CA GLN A 95 26.96 -14.10 11.49
C GLN A 95 28.17 -15.06 11.61
N HIS A 96 28.04 -16.29 11.10
CA HIS A 96 29.14 -17.25 11.08
C HIS A 96 30.27 -16.81 10.14
N GLU A 97 29.95 -16.31 8.94
CA GLU A 97 30.91 -15.75 7.99
C GLU A 97 31.66 -14.55 8.62
N PHE A 98 30.95 -13.68 9.33
CA PHE A 98 31.53 -12.57 10.08
C PHE A 98 32.47 -13.04 11.20
N ALA A 99 32.08 -14.07 11.96
CA ALA A 99 32.92 -14.65 13.01
C ALA A 99 34.22 -15.22 12.41
N LEU A 100 34.14 -15.93 11.28
CA LEU A 100 35.31 -16.43 10.56
C LEU A 100 36.23 -15.30 10.07
N LEU A 101 35.67 -14.19 9.59
CA LEU A 101 36.46 -13.01 9.20
C LEU A 101 37.20 -12.41 10.40
N CYS A 102 36.56 -12.33 11.57
CA CYS A 102 37.20 -11.86 12.79
C CYS A 102 38.37 -12.76 13.23
N VAL A 103 38.23 -14.09 13.12
CA VAL A 103 39.29 -15.07 13.45
C VAL A 103 40.44 -15.05 12.45
N LYS A 104 40.16 -14.93 11.14
CA LYS A 104 41.24 -14.84 10.13
C LYS A 104 42.07 -13.56 10.27
N GLN A 105 41.43 -12.47 10.69
CA GLN A 105 42.07 -11.16 10.81
C GLN A 105 42.88 -10.97 12.10
N SER A 106 42.65 -11.76 13.16
CA SER A 106 43.51 -11.71 14.37
C SER A 106 44.98 -12.06 14.08
N HIS A 107 45.26 -12.67 12.93
CA HIS A 107 46.62 -13.05 12.51
C HIS A 107 47.32 -12.06 11.56
N ALA A 108 46.68 -10.97 11.08
CA ALA A 108 47.28 -10.05 10.07
C ALA A 108 46.82 -8.55 10.14
N SER A 109 47.53 -7.71 10.91
CA SER A 109 47.60 -6.22 10.82
C SER A 109 46.36 -5.37 11.31
N PRO A 110 46.41 -4.00 11.32
CA PRO A 110 46.11 -3.15 12.48
C PRO A 110 44.61 -2.91 12.80
N ARG A 111 44.33 -2.82 14.11
CA ARG A 111 42.99 -2.80 14.78
C ARG A 111 42.01 -1.66 14.43
N THR A 112 42.44 -0.60 13.74
CA THR A 112 41.61 0.61 13.49
C THR A 112 40.74 0.52 12.24
N ARG A 113 41.25 -0.06 11.14
CA ARG A 113 40.49 -0.25 9.89
C ARG A 113 39.36 -1.28 10.07
N THR A 114 39.61 -2.27 10.93
CA THR A 114 38.68 -3.34 11.31
C THR A 114 37.46 -2.84 12.08
N LYS A 115 37.59 -1.83 12.96
CA LYS A 115 36.43 -1.27 13.67
C LYS A 115 35.48 -0.52 12.73
N ALA A 116 36.02 0.25 11.79
CA ALA A 116 35.22 0.96 10.79
C ALA A 116 34.44 -0.01 9.87
N ASP A 117 35.08 -1.12 9.47
CA ASP A 117 34.42 -2.15 8.65
C ASP A 117 33.29 -2.86 9.42
N ARG A 118 33.48 -3.14 10.72
CA ARG A 118 32.42 -3.69 11.60
C ARG A 118 31.25 -2.74 11.75
N ASP A 119 31.52 -1.46 11.97
CA ASP A 119 30.49 -0.42 12.11
C ASP A 119 29.68 -0.29 10.80
N LEU A 120 30.33 -0.39 9.64
CA LEU A 120 29.67 -0.37 8.32
C LEU A 120 28.78 -1.61 8.10
N ILE A 121 29.26 -2.81 8.45
CA ILE A 121 28.48 -4.05 8.37
C ILE A 121 27.25 -3.97 9.27
N ALA A 122 27.42 -3.55 10.52
CA ALA A 122 26.30 -3.37 11.43
C ALA A 122 25.30 -2.32 10.95
N ALA A 123 25.76 -1.19 10.42
CA ALA A 123 24.90 -0.18 9.81
C ALA A 123 24.11 -0.75 8.62
N SER A 124 24.72 -1.61 7.80
CA SER A 124 24.05 -2.27 6.69
C SER A 124 22.95 -3.23 7.17
N PHE A 125 23.18 -3.99 8.24
CA PHE A 125 22.19 -4.89 8.84
C PHE A 125 21.00 -4.14 9.45
N ILE A 126 21.26 -3.05 10.17
CA ILE A 126 20.18 -2.19 10.72
C ILE A 126 19.38 -1.55 9.60
N ARG A 127 20.03 -1.06 8.53
CA ARG A 127 19.34 -0.51 7.35
C ARG A 127 18.46 -1.57 6.69
N ASP A 128 18.94 -2.80 6.61
CA ASP A 128 18.16 -3.92 6.08
C ASP A 128 17.01 -4.32 7.00
N ALA A 129 17.16 -4.23 8.32
CA ALA A 129 16.08 -4.43 9.28
C ALA A 129 14.98 -3.37 9.16
N LEU A 130 15.34 -2.08 9.06
CA LEU A 130 14.41 -0.97 8.85
C LEU A 130 13.54 -1.24 7.61
N HIS A 131 14.15 -1.71 6.53
CA HIS A 131 13.46 -2.08 5.29
C HIS A 131 12.99 -3.55 5.22
N ALA A 132 13.15 -4.35 6.28
CA ALA A 132 12.80 -5.77 6.36
C ALA A 132 13.35 -6.64 5.20
N ARG A 133 14.64 -6.55 4.89
CA ARG A 133 15.34 -7.28 3.80
C ARG A 133 16.00 -8.57 4.32
N LYS A 134 16.48 -9.43 3.41
CA LYS A 134 17.17 -10.70 3.78
C LYS A 134 18.69 -10.49 3.76
N LEU A 135 19.40 -11.06 4.72
CA LEU A 135 20.86 -11.01 4.87
C LEU A 135 21.55 -12.11 4.05
N GLY A 136 21.67 -11.92 2.73
CA GLY A 136 22.17 -12.95 1.80
C GLY A 136 23.29 -12.49 0.90
N TYR A 137 24.08 -11.53 1.34
CA TYR A 137 25.12 -10.89 0.55
C TYR A 137 26.50 -11.09 1.18
N ARG A 138 27.53 -10.92 0.36
CA ARG A 138 28.93 -10.98 0.80
C ARG A 138 29.26 -9.79 1.69
N LEU A 139 30.12 -10.02 2.68
CA LEU A 139 30.54 -8.99 3.65
C LEU A 139 31.71 -8.12 3.19
N ASP A 140 32.11 -8.23 1.93
CA ASP A 140 33.19 -7.42 1.35
C ASP A 140 32.73 -5.97 1.15
N ILE A 141 33.60 -5.01 1.48
CA ILE A 141 33.36 -3.57 1.26
C ILE A 141 32.79 -3.25 -0.15
N PRO A 142 33.36 -3.71 -1.28
CA PRO A 142 32.79 -3.46 -2.59
C PRO A 142 31.40 -4.09 -2.78
N ALA A 143 31.12 -5.23 -2.16
CA ALA A 143 29.81 -5.87 -2.21
C ALA A 143 28.77 -5.09 -1.39
N LEU A 144 29.15 -4.51 -0.25
CA LEU A 144 28.29 -3.62 0.55
C LEU A 144 27.96 -2.33 -0.22
N TYR A 145 28.94 -1.70 -0.88
CA TYR A 145 28.67 -0.52 -1.71
C TYR A 145 27.72 -0.84 -2.88
N MET A 146 27.95 -1.96 -3.57
CA MET A 146 27.05 -2.40 -4.65
C MET A 146 25.64 -2.74 -4.13
N HIS A 147 25.55 -3.33 -2.94
CA HIS A 147 24.28 -3.61 -2.27
C HIS A 147 23.53 -2.31 -1.93
N ASP A 148 24.23 -1.32 -1.39
CA ASP A 148 23.67 0.00 -1.08
C ASP A 148 23.25 0.75 -2.34
N LEU A 149 24.07 0.75 -3.40
CA LEU A 149 23.74 1.34 -4.69
C LEU A 149 22.48 0.69 -5.29
N PHE A 150 22.41 -0.63 -5.30
CA PHE A 150 21.27 -1.41 -5.80
C PHE A 150 19.96 -1.08 -5.06
N HIS A 151 20.08 -0.71 -3.78
CA HIS A 151 18.96 -0.33 -2.92
C HIS A 151 18.73 1.18 -2.81
N SER A 152 19.55 2.01 -3.42
CA SER A 152 19.36 3.46 -3.47
C SER A 152 18.02 3.83 -4.12
N ASP A 153 17.43 4.97 -3.74
CA ASP A 153 16.20 5.45 -4.37
C ASP A 153 16.42 5.82 -5.83
N ILE A 154 17.58 6.40 -6.15
CA ILE A 154 17.96 6.81 -7.51
C ILE A 154 17.98 5.61 -8.45
N TYR A 155 18.73 4.55 -8.09
CA TYR A 155 18.81 3.34 -8.93
C TYR A 155 17.43 2.67 -9.09
N ARG A 156 16.61 2.70 -8.03
CA ARG A 156 15.23 2.19 -8.07
C ARG A 156 14.31 3.01 -8.98
N ILE A 157 14.47 4.33 -9.03
CA ILE A 157 13.71 5.23 -9.92
C ILE A 157 14.18 5.00 -11.36
N LEU A 158 15.49 4.97 -11.61
CA LEU A 158 16.08 4.71 -12.92
C LEU A 158 15.57 3.39 -13.51
N TYR A 159 15.59 2.29 -12.75
CA TYR A 159 15.03 1.02 -13.19
C TYR A 159 13.53 1.10 -13.50
N THR A 160 12.79 1.92 -12.74
CA THR A 160 11.34 2.11 -12.98
C THR A 160 11.12 2.86 -14.29
N ILE A 161 11.90 3.91 -14.55
CA ILE A 161 11.88 4.66 -15.82
C ILE A 161 12.21 3.73 -16.98
N LEU A 162 13.27 2.92 -16.85
CA LEU A 162 13.68 1.95 -17.86
C LEU A 162 12.56 0.93 -18.17
N GLY A 163 11.90 0.39 -17.14
CA GLY A 163 10.79 -0.54 -17.34
C GLY A 163 9.57 0.13 -17.97
N CYS A 164 9.24 1.38 -17.59
CA CYS A 164 8.16 2.13 -18.23
C CYS A 164 8.49 2.41 -19.71
N MET A 165 9.72 2.79 -20.01
CA MET A 165 10.22 3.03 -21.36
C MET A 165 10.13 1.76 -22.22
N SER A 166 10.57 0.61 -21.68
CA SER A 166 10.40 -0.69 -22.32
C SER A 166 8.93 -1.02 -22.59
N CYS A 167 8.02 -0.78 -21.63
CA CYS A 167 6.59 -1.02 -21.83
C CYS A 167 5.99 -0.10 -22.91
N SER A 168 6.40 1.18 -22.96
CA SER A 168 5.90 2.15 -23.94
C SER A 168 6.33 1.86 -25.38
N LEU A 169 7.41 1.09 -25.59
CA LEU A 169 7.83 0.71 -26.95
C LEU A 169 6.72 -0.03 -27.72
N ALA A 170 5.88 -0.81 -27.04
CA ALA A 170 4.77 -1.51 -27.68
C ALA A 170 3.73 -0.57 -28.33
N LEU A 171 3.67 0.71 -27.93
CA LEU A 171 2.78 1.70 -28.57
C LEU A 171 3.28 2.14 -29.94
N PHE A 172 4.58 2.03 -30.19
CA PHE A 172 5.24 2.54 -31.41
C PHE A 172 5.72 1.41 -32.34
N GLU A 173 5.86 0.19 -31.84
CA GLU A 173 6.31 -0.96 -32.62
C GLU A 173 5.23 -1.46 -33.57
N ALA A 174 5.61 -1.74 -34.83
CA ALA A 174 4.73 -2.41 -35.78
C ALA A 174 4.43 -3.87 -35.38
N GLN A 175 3.24 -4.34 -35.78
CA GLN A 175 2.72 -5.68 -35.47
C GLN A 175 3.52 -6.80 -36.14
N ASN A 176 3.98 -6.61 -37.38
CA ASN A 176 4.59 -7.64 -38.21
C ASN A 176 5.72 -7.12 -39.09
N ARG A 177 6.78 -7.92 -39.23
CA ARG A 177 7.95 -7.65 -40.08
C ARG A 177 7.73 -7.87 -41.60
N ILE A 178 6.47 -8.09 -42.03
CA ILE A 178 6.14 -8.52 -43.40
C ILE A 178 6.50 -7.45 -44.46
N THR A 179 6.60 -6.17 -44.08
CA THR A 179 6.95 -5.06 -44.98
C THR A 179 8.47 -4.85 -45.17
N GLY A 180 9.33 -5.71 -44.63
CA GLY A 180 10.79 -5.66 -44.83
C GLY A 180 11.51 -4.47 -44.18
N HIS A 181 10.78 -3.55 -43.54
CA HIS A 181 11.35 -2.39 -42.87
C HIS A 181 11.72 -2.74 -41.43
N PHE A 182 12.99 -2.54 -41.08
CA PHE A 182 13.44 -2.58 -39.69
C PHE A 182 13.16 -1.23 -39.04
N ASP A 183 12.37 -1.24 -37.96
CA ASP A 183 12.24 -0.11 -37.05
C ASP A 183 13.53 0.04 -36.22
N TYR A 184 14.63 0.42 -36.87
CA TYR A 184 15.96 0.57 -36.29
C TYR A 184 16.00 1.38 -34.97
N PRO A 185 15.28 2.51 -34.81
CA PRO A 185 15.37 3.27 -33.54
C PRO A 185 14.73 2.52 -32.36
N PHE A 186 13.53 1.95 -32.53
CA PHE A 186 12.82 1.28 -31.43
C PHE A 186 13.46 -0.06 -31.06
N PHE A 187 13.96 -0.80 -32.06
CA PHE A 187 14.69 -2.04 -31.81
C PHE A 187 16.00 -1.80 -31.05
N SER A 188 16.76 -0.74 -31.40
CA SER A 188 17.99 -0.38 -30.70
C SER A 188 17.73 -0.04 -29.23
N ILE A 189 16.64 0.67 -28.96
CA ILE A 189 16.21 0.99 -27.59
C ILE A 189 15.87 -0.29 -26.81
N ASP A 190 15.21 -1.27 -27.43
CA ASP A 190 14.86 -2.55 -26.80
C ASP A 190 16.12 -3.34 -26.41
N ILE A 191 17.14 -3.38 -27.28
CA ILE A 191 18.44 -4.01 -26.98
C ILE A 191 19.13 -3.33 -25.79
N ILE A 192 19.14 -1.99 -25.76
CA ILE A 192 19.68 -1.23 -24.62
C ILE A 192 18.93 -1.58 -23.33
N CYS A 193 17.59 -1.71 -23.38
CA CYS A 193 16.80 -2.11 -22.23
C CYS A 193 17.17 -3.52 -21.74
N ILE A 194 17.31 -4.49 -22.65
CA ILE A 194 17.72 -5.87 -22.33
C ILE A 194 19.11 -5.89 -21.69
N LEU A 195 20.06 -5.11 -22.21
CA LEU A 195 21.41 -4.99 -21.64
C LEU A 195 21.38 -4.42 -20.22
N LEU A 196 20.63 -3.34 -19.99
CA LEU A 196 20.51 -2.73 -18.66
C LEU A 196 19.77 -3.65 -17.67
N PHE A 197 18.78 -4.43 -18.12
CA PHE A 197 18.15 -5.47 -17.29
C PHE A 197 19.13 -6.60 -16.95
N SER A 198 20.00 -6.97 -17.88
CA SER A 198 21.07 -7.96 -17.66
C SER A 198 22.06 -7.48 -16.60
N VAL A 199 22.48 -6.20 -16.65
CA VAL A 199 23.35 -5.60 -15.64
C VAL A 199 22.69 -5.61 -14.25
N ASP A 200 21.40 -5.28 -14.13
CA ASP A 200 20.68 -5.32 -12.85
C ASP A 200 20.67 -6.72 -12.21
N VAL A 201 20.41 -7.74 -13.03
CA VAL A 201 20.44 -9.15 -12.61
C VAL A 201 21.86 -9.56 -12.22
N TYR A 202 22.86 -9.16 -12.99
CA TYR A 202 24.27 -9.43 -12.70
C TYR A 202 24.71 -8.81 -11.38
N ILE A 203 24.40 -7.54 -11.10
CA ILE A 203 24.71 -6.89 -9.82
C ILE A 203 24.10 -7.70 -8.66
N ARG A 204 22.85 -8.17 -8.81
CA ARG A 204 22.20 -8.96 -7.76
C ARG A 204 22.90 -10.31 -7.53
N TRP A 205 23.33 -10.98 -8.59
CA TRP A 205 24.06 -12.24 -8.50
C TRP A 205 25.45 -12.05 -7.89
N TYR A 206 26.18 -11.01 -8.33
CA TYR A 206 27.51 -10.66 -7.84
C TYR A 206 27.54 -10.41 -6.33
N VAL A 207 26.57 -9.63 -5.82
CA VAL A 207 26.42 -9.28 -4.40
C VAL A 207 26.05 -10.47 -3.53
N SER A 208 25.44 -11.53 -4.09
CA SER A 208 24.96 -12.68 -3.31
C SER A 208 26.12 -13.48 -2.69
N SER A 209 25.96 -13.95 -1.44
CA SER A 209 26.93 -14.84 -0.79
C SER A 209 27.06 -16.18 -1.52
N ASN A 210 28.20 -16.86 -1.41
CA ASN A 210 28.49 -18.11 -2.16
C ASN A 210 27.43 -19.19 -1.93
N THR A 211 26.95 -19.34 -0.70
CA THR A 211 25.89 -20.31 -0.40
C THR A 211 24.54 -19.89 -0.95
N THR A 212 24.29 -18.58 -1.03
CA THR A 212 23.10 -18.02 -1.69
C THR A 212 23.19 -18.17 -3.22
N LYS A 213 24.39 -18.19 -3.80
CA LYS A 213 24.59 -18.53 -5.22
C LYS A 213 24.26 -19.99 -5.49
N HIS A 214 24.74 -20.94 -4.68
CA HIS A 214 24.40 -22.36 -4.83
C HIS A 214 22.90 -22.62 -4.60
N ARG A 215 22.28 -21.94 -3.63
CA ARG A 215 20.84 -22.07 -3.32
C ARG A 215 20.03 -20.88 -3.85
N PHE A 216 20.35 -20.37 -5.04
CA PHE A 216 19.75 -19.14 -5.58
C PHE A 216 18.25 -19.26 -5.83
N ILE A 217 17.81 -20.41 -6.35
CA ILE A 217 16.39 -20.68 -6.68
C ILE A 217 15.52 -20.61 -5.42
N SER A 218 15.93 -21.26 -4.32
CA SER A 218 15.14 -21.30 -3.09
C SER A 218 15.23 -20.00 -2.29
N ARG A 219 16.41 -19.36 -2.23
CA ARG A 219 16.61 -18.15 -1.44
C ARG A 219 16.11 -16.88 -2.14
N GLN A 220 16.18 -16.81 -3.47
CA GLN A 220 15.82 -15.65 -4.29
C GLN A 220 14.95 -16.03 -5.51
N PRO A 221 13.74 -16.60 -5.30
CA PRO A 221 12.92 -17.12 -6.40
C PRO A 221 12.54 -16.05 -7.43
N TRP A 222 12.26 -14.82 -7.00
CA TRP A 222 11.91 -13.72 -7.93
C TRP A 222 13.08 -13.20 -8.76
N ALA A 223 14.32 -13.36 -8.28
CA ALA A 223 15.49 -13.02 -9.08
C ALA A 223 15.70 -14.10 -10.15
N TYR A 224 15.49 -15.37 -9.81
CA TYR A 224 15.53 -16.47 -10.75
C TYR A 224 14.43 -16.35 -11.83
N VAL A 225 13.18 -16.05 -11.47
CA VAL A 225 12.11 -15.79 -12.45
C VAL A 225 12.52 -14.70 -13.44
N ARG A 226 13.21 -13.66 -12.97
CA ARG A 226 13.69 -12.59 -13.85
C ARG A 226 14.82 -13.03 -14.78
N ILE A 227 15.73 -13.90 -14.31
CA ILE A 227 16.75 -14.54 -15.16
C ILE A 227 16.06 -15.34 -16.26
N LEU A 228 15.08 -16.18 -15.90
CA LEU A 228 14.34 -17.00 -16.86
C LEU A 228 13.60 -16.15 -17.90
N MET A 229 12.93 -15.09 -17.46
CA MET A 229 12.25 -14.16 -18.35
C MET A 229 13.23 -13.46 -19.28
N LEU A 230 14.36 -13.00 -18.75
CA LEU A 230 15.42 -12.34 -19.51
C LEU A 230 16.04 -13.28 -20.56
N SER A 231 16.28 -14.55 -20.19
CA SER A 231 16.81 -15.54 -21.13
C SER A 231 15.82 -15.83 -22.26
N ILE A 232 14.52 -15.91 -21.96
CA ILE A 232 13.49 -16.10 -22.99
C ILE A 232 13.41 -14.86 -23.89
N THR A 233 13.45 -13.64 -23.35
CA THR A 233 13.45 -12.40 -24.16
C THR A 233 14.70 -12.28 -25.03
N LEU A 234 15.86 -12.71 -24.53
CA LEU A 234 17.11 -12.72 -25.28
C LEU A 234 17.04 -13.72 -26.43
N MET A 235 16.57 -14.94 -26.16
CA MET A 235 16.38 -15.99 -27.16
C MET A 235 15.38 -15.56 -28.24
N ASP A 236 14.25 -14.98 -27.86
CA ASP A 236 13.25 -14.49 -28.81
C ASP A 236 13.79 -13.32 -29.66
N THR A 237 14.54 -12.41 -29.06
CA THR A 237 15.16 -11.29 -29.78
C THR A 237 16.24 -11.78 -30.75
N MET A 238 17.03 -12.78 -30.36
CA MET A 238 18.01 -13.43 -31.22
C MET A 238 17.34 -14.18 -32.38
N ALA A 239 16.27 -14.92 -32.11
CA ALA A 239 15.46 -15.59 -33.14
C ALA A 239 14.81 -14.57 -34.10
N TYR A 240 14.36 -13.43 -33.60
CA TYR A 240 13.82 -12.35 -34.44
C TYR A 240 14.87 -11.76 -35.38
N VAL A 241 16.13 -11.63 -34.95
CA VAL A 241 17.23 -11.16 -35.80
C VAL A 241 17.63 -12.20 -36.85
N LEU A 242 17.82 -13.46 -36.43
CA LEU A 242 18.32 -14.54 -37.29
C LEU A 242 17.27 -15.11 -38.24
N THR A 243 16.06 -15.36 -37.75
CA THR A 243 14.97 -16.06 -38.46
C THR A 243 13.65 -15.29 -38.32
N PRO A 244 13.42 -14.27 -39.16
CA PRO A 244 12.28 -13.36 -39.05
C PRO A 244 10.92 -14.02 -39.22
N THR A 245 10.89 -15.16 -39.92
CA THR A 245 9.69 -15.90 -40.30
C THR A 245 9.12 -16.76 -39.17
N TRP A 246 9.95 -17.18 -38.20
CA TRP A 246 9.50 -18.09 -37.14
C TRP A 246 8.64 -17.36 -36.10
N ASN A 247 9.07 -16.17 -35.67
CA ASN A 247 8.30 -15.39 -34.70
C ASN A 247 8.18 -13.92 -35.13
N PRO A 248 7.32 -13.61 -36.12
CA PRO A 248 7.14 -12.24 -36.59
C PRO A 248 6.51 -11.33 -35.51
N TYR A 249 5.73 -11.91 -34.60
CA TYR A 249 4.98 -11.19 -33.56
C TYR A 249 5.78 -10.92 -32.27
N ARG A 250 6.88 -11.64 -32.02
CA ARG A 250 7.74 -11.52 -30.82
C ARG A 250 6.94 -11.57 -29.50
N PHE A 251 6.36 -12.72 -29.17
CA PHE A 251 5.60 -12.93 -27.93
C PHE A 251 6.32 -12.55 -26.63
N SER A 252 7.66 -12.50 -26.61
CA SER A 252 8.41 -12.10 -25.42
C SER A 252 8.15 -10.65 -24.98
N ARG A 253 7.57 -9.79 -25.84
CA ARG A 253 7.10 -8.45 -25.48
C ARG A 253 6.11 -8.47 -24.30
N ALA A 254 5.34 -9.56 -24.15
CA ALA A 254 4.41 -9.75 -23.04
C ALA A 254 5.11 -9.72 -21.67
N PHE A 255 6.42 -10.00 -21.60
CA PHE A 255 7.20 -9.99 -20.36
C PHE A 255 7.61 -8.61 -19.85
N ARG A 256 7.49 -7.54 -20.66
CA ARG A 256 7.97 -6.19 -20.33
C ARG A 256 7.45 -5.65 -18.97
N PRO A 257 6.13 -5.67 -18.68
CA PRO A 257 5.62 -5.18 -17.39
C PRO A 257 6.09 -6.01 -16.19
N PHE A 258 6.38 -7.29 -16.42
CA PHE A 258 6.80 -8.20 -15.37
C PHE A 258 8.25 -7.97 -14.92
N PHE A 259 9.11 -7.32 -15.72
CA PHE A 259 10.41 -6.84 -15.23
C PHE A 259 10.24 -5.81 -14.10
N LEU A 260 9.25 -4.91 -14.21
CA LEU A 260 8.89 -3.99 -13.12
C LEU A 260 8.32 -4.73 -11.91
N ILE A 261 7.44 -5.71 -12.12
CA ILE A 261 6.85 -6.52 -11.05
C ILE A 261 7.94 -7.27 -10.29
N THR A 262 8.82 -8.00 -10.98
CA THR A 262 9.87 -8.83 -10.37
C THR A 262 10.93 -7.99 -9.63
N ARG A 263 11.13 -6.73 -10.00
CA ARG A 263 12.00 -5.79 -9.27
C ARG A 263 11.33 -5.21 -8.03
N ARG A 264 10.16 -4.57 -8.18
CA ARG A 264 9.55 -3.75 -7.12
C ARG A 264 8.90 -4.63 -6.07
N ARG A 265 9.41 -4.55 -4.83
CA ARG A 265 8.99 -5.43 -3.74
C ARG A 265 7.48 -5.43 -3.47
N ASN A 266 6.81 -4.27 -3.51
CA ASN A 266 5.38 -4.21 -3.23
C ASN A 266 4.56 -4.85 -4.37
N LEU A 267 4.93 -4.59 -5.63
CA LEU A 267 4.30 -5.24 -6.79
C LEU A 267 4.48 -6.76 -6.75
N ARG A 268 5.69 -7.27 -6.40
CA ARG A 268 5.91 -8.72 -6.20
C ARG A 268 4.97 -9.34 -5.18
N ILE A 269 4.74 -8.64 -4.07
CA ILE A 269 3.87 -9.14 -3.00
C ILE A 269 2.44 -9.18 -3.51
N ILE A 270 1.95 -8.10 -4.12
CA ILE A 270 0.60 -8.03 -4.65
C ILE A 270 0.41 -9.10 -5.73
N PHE A 271 1.27 -9.15 -6.74
CA PHE A 271 1.20 -10.13 -7.82
C PHE A 271 1.30 -11.58 -7.32
N GLY A 272 2.26 -11.87 -6.43
CA GLY A 272 2.38 -13.19 -5.81
C GLY A 272 1.21 -13.56 -4.91
N SER A 273 0.48 -12.58 -4.37
CA SER A 273 -0.77 -12.78 -3.64
C SER A 273 -1.91 -13.13 -4.58
N CYS A 274 -2.06 -12.39 -5.67
CA CYS A 274 -3.05 -12.68 -6.70
C CYS A 274 -2.83 -14.07 -7.29
N LEU A 275 -1.59 -14.42 -7.68
CA LEU A 275 -1.28 -15.72 -8.29
C LEU A 275 -1.59 -16.91 -7.37
N ARG A 276 -1.34 -16.77 -6.06
CA ARG A 276 -1.71 -17.81 -5.09
C ARG A 276 -3.20 -17.81 -4.75
N ALA A 277 -3.87 -16.66 -4.78
CA ALA A 277 -5.32 -16.61 -4.66
C ALA A 277 -6.00 -17.35 -5.83
N VAL A 278 -5.51 -17.18 -7.07
CA VAL A 278 -6.00 -17.91 -8.25
C VAL A 278 -6.12 -19.41 -7.96
N GLN A 279 -5.08 -20.04 -7.39
CA GLN A 279 -5.08 -21.48 -7.11
C GLN A 279 -6.25 -21.94 -6.23
N LYS A 280 -6.65 -21.14 -5.23
CA LYS A 280 -7.79 -21.46 -4.37
C LYS A 280 -9.12 -21.13 -5.05
N VAL A 281 -9.14 -20.10 -5.88
CA VAL A 281 -10.32 -19.68 -6.64
C VAL A 281 -10.66 -20.68 -7.74
N LEU A 282 -9.67 -21.36 -8.32
CA LEU A 282 -9.89 -22.43 -9.30
C LEU A 282 -10.85 -23.51 -8.79
N ILE A 283 -10.85 -23.83 -7.49
CA ILE A 283 -11.77 -24.81 -6.90
C ILE A 283 -13.22 -24.29 -6.96
N VAL A 284 -13.42 -23.01 -6.66
CA VAL A 284 -14.76 -22.39 -6.72
C VAL A 284 -15.21 -22.18 -8.16
N LEU A 285 -14.30 -21.84 -9.06
CA LEU A 285 -14.57 -21.77 -10.49
C LEU A 285 -14.90 -23.15 -11.07
N PHE A 286 -14.26 -24.21 -10.57
CA PHE A 286 -14.60 -25.58 -10.94
C PHE A 286 -16.00 -25.96 -10.48
N LEU A 287 -16.36 -25.65 -9.23
CA LEU A 287 -17.74 -25.82 -8.73
C LEU A 287 -18.75 -25.05 -9.60
N LEU A 288 -18.43 -23.80 -9.94
CA LEU A 288 -19.25 -22.98 -10.84
C LEU A 288 -19.41 -23.66 -12.21
N PHE A 289 -18.33 -24.16 -12.80
CA PHE A 289 -18.39 -24.86 -14.09
C PHE A 289 -19.25 -26.13 -14.01
N CYS A 290 -19.15 -26.92 -12.93
CA CYS A 290 -20.02 -28.08 -12.72
C CYS A 290 -21.50 -27.69 -12.65
N VAL A 291 -21.84 -26.61 -11.94
CA VAL A 291 -23.22 -26.14 -11.84
C VAL A 291 -23.73 -25.58 -13.18
N LEU A 292 -22.89 -24.85 -13.92
CA LEU A 292 -23.23 -24.37 -15.26
C LEU A 292 -23.41 -25.54 -16.25
N ALA A 293 -22.56 -26.56 -16.18
CA ALA A 293 -22.70 -27.76 -16.99
C ALA A 293 -23.98 -28.54 -16.66
N PHE A 294 -24.35 -28.64 -15.37
CA PHE A 294 -25.61 -29.22 -14.94
C PHE A 294 -26.81 -28.45 -15.52
N PHE A 295 -26.84 -27.13 -15.39
CA PHE A 295 -27.92 -26.33 -16.00
C PHE A 295 -27.88 -26.36 -17.53
N GLY A 296 -26.70 -26.49 -18.14
CA GLY A 296 -26.56 -26.74 -19.58
C GLY A 296 -27.20 -28.07 -20.00
N LEU A 297 -27.02 -29.13 -19.22
CA LEU A 297 -27.70 -30.41 -19.46
C LEU A 297 -29.22 -30.28 -19.28
N VAL A 298 -29.68 -29.62 -18.22
CA VAL A 298 -31.12 -29.39 -17.96
C VAL A 298 -31.75 -28.56 -19.08
N ALA A 299 -31.09 -27.49 -19.54
CA ALA A 299 -31.57 -26.68 -20.65
C ALA A 299 -31.69 -27.49 -21.95
N PHE A 300 -30.70 -28.32 -22.26
CA PHE A 300 -30.76 -29.22 -23.42
C PHE A 300 -31.99 -30.14 -23.33
N LEU A 301 -32.20 -30.79 -22.18
CA LEU A 301 -33.35 -31.69 -21.96
C LEU A 301 -34.71 -30.98 -22.01
N LEU A 302 -34.77 -29.69 -21.66
CA LEU A 302 -36.03 -28.92 -21.66
C LEU A 302 -36.35 -28.29 -23.02
N PHE A 303 -35.33 -27.91 -23.79
CA PHE A 303 -35.49 -27.01 -24.94
C PHE A 303 -34.95 -27.58 -26.26
N SER A 304 -34.33 -28.76 -26.30
CA SER A 304 -33.84 -29.36 -27.55
C SER A 304 -34.95 -29.47 -28.59
N ASP A 305 -36.08 -30.04 -28.20
CA ASP A 305 -37.20 -30.34 -29.10
C ASP A 305 -37.95 -29.07 -29.53
N LEU A 306 -37.87 -28.01 -28.71
CA LEU A 306 -38.42 -26.69 -29.03
C LEU A 306 -37.47 -25.86 -29.90
N SER A 307 -36.20 -26.24 -30.04
CA SER A 307 -35.21 -25.43 -30.76
C SER A 307 -35.45 -25.44 -32.28
N ASP A 308 -35.90 -26.56 -32.83
CA ASP A 308 -36.26 -26.70 -34.25
C ASP A 308 -37.48 -25.87 -34.67
N PRO A 309 -38.65 -25.96 -34.01
CA PRO A 309 -39.84 -25.18 -34.40
C PRO A 309 -39.65 -23.67 -34.21
N VAL A 310 -38.79 -23.27 -33.28
CA VAL A 310 -38.50 -21.86 -32.98
C VAL A 310 -37.40 -21.30 -33.90
N GLY A 311 -36.64 -22.16 -34.58
CA GLY A 311 -35.51 -21.76 -35.42
C GLY A 311 -34.35 -21.14 -34.62
N ALA A 312 -34.18 -21.54 -33.35
CA ALA A 312 -33.17 -20.98 -32.45
C ALA A 312 -32.17 -22.07 -31.99
N PRO A 313 -30.89 -22.01 -32.41
CA PRO A 313 -29.93 -23.10 -32.15
C PRO A 313 -29.32 -23.11 -30.73
N TYR A 314 -29.81 -22.26 -29.82
CA TYR A 314 -29.20 -22.03 -28.50
C TYR A 314 -29.11 -23.29 -27.63
N PHE A 315 -30.13 -24.16 -27.69
CA PHE A 315 -30.22 -25.40 -26.90
C PHE A 315 -30.39 -26.65 -27.77
N ALA A 316 -30.11 -26.56 -29.07
CA ALA A 316 -30.28 -27.66 -30.02
C ALA A 316 -29.32 -28.85 -29.76
N SER A 317 -28.14 -28.60 -29.18
CA SER A 317 -27.18 -29.65 -28.82
C SER A 317 -26.68 -29.44 -27.38
N LEU A 318 -26.15 -30.50 -26.78
CA LEU A 318 -25.59 -30.41 -25.42
C LEU A 318 -24.46 -29.36 -25.35
N SER A 319 -23.60 -29.30 -26.37
CA SER A 319 -22.50 -28.34 -26.42
C SER A 319 -23.01 -26.91 -26.60
N SER A 320 -23.98 -26.67 -27.49
CA SER A 320 -24.57 -25.34 -27.67
C SER A 320 -25.30 -24.88 -26.41
N SER A 321 -25.98 -25.80 -25.72
CA SER A 321 -26.65 -25.53 -24.46
C SER A 321 -25.69 -25.15 -23.33
N MET A 322 -24.62 -25.93 -23.14
CA MET A 322 -23.58 -25.62 -22.15
C MET A 322 -22.91 -24.27 -22.45
N TYR A 323 -22.63 -23.98 -23.73
CA TYR A 323 -22.08 -22.71 -24.17
C TYR A 323 -23.03 -21.54 -23.90
N THR A 324 -24.32 -21.68 -24.24
CA THR A 324 -25.36 -20.68 -23.99
C THR A 324 -25.47 -20.35 -22.50
N VAL A 325 -25.53 -21.35 -21.62
CA VAL A 325 -25.61 -21.15 -20.17
C VAL A 325 -24.34 -20.49 -19.62
N LEU A 326 -23.16 -20.87 -20.12
CA LEU A 326 -21.90 -20.20 -19.79
C LEU A 326 -21.90 -18.73 -20.22
N LEU A 327 -22.47 -18.43 -21.40
CA LEU A 327 -22.56 -17.08 -21.93
C LEU A 327 -23.55 -16.23 -21.12
N ILE A 328 -24.70 -16.78 -20.72
CA ILE A 328 -25.66 -16.14 -19.80
C ILE A 328 -24.97 -15.76 -18.48
N HIS A 329 -24.11 -16.62 -17.95
CA HIS A 329 -23.37 -16.33 -16.71
C HIS A 329 -22.42 -15.15 -16.85
N HIS A 330 -21.68 -15.07 -17.97
CA HIS A 330 -20.63 -14.06 -18.18
C HIS A 330 -21.07 -12.81 -18.93
N SER A 331 -22.24 -12.83 -19.58
CA SER A 331 -22.81 -11.76 -20.40
C SER A 331 -24.32 -11.65 -20.16
N ALA A 332 -24.71 -10.68 -19.34
CA ALA A 332 -26.12 -10.43 -19.04
C ALA A 332 -27.01 -10.14 -20.27
N PRO A 333 -26.56 -9.42 -21.32
CA PRO A 333 -27.37 -9.20 -22.53
C PRO A 333 -27.75 -10.48 -23.26
N PHE A 334 -26.93 -11.53 -23.18
CA PHE A 334 -27.20 -12.80 -23.85
C PHE A 334 -28.40 -13.55 -23.26
N LEU A 335 -28.80 -13.23 -22.03
CA LEU A 335 -29.99 -13.77 -21.38
C LEU A 335 -31.27 -13.49 -22.19
N VAL A 336 -31.49 -12.24 -22.57
CA VAL A 336 -32.71 -11.84 -23.28
C VAL A 336 -32.74 -12.46 -24.67
N GLN A 337 -31.59 -12.46 -25.35
CA GLN A 337 -31.45 -13.02 -26.70
C GLN A 337 -31.71 -14.53 -26.74
N SER A 338 -31.26 -15.28 -25.72
CA SER A 338 -31.46 -16.73 -25.64
C SER A 338 -32.83 -17.13 -25.07
N MET A 339 -33.42 -16.33 -24.19
CA MET A 339 -34.72 -16.61 -23.57
C MET A 339 -35.91 -16.31 -24.49
N TYR A 340 -35.87 -15.18 -25.21
CA TYR A 340 -37.02 -14.67 -25.96
C TYR A 340 -37.68 -15.70 -26.91
N PRO A 341 -36.93 -16.48 -27.71
CA PRO A 341 -37.54 -17.44 -28.64
C PRO A 341 -38.34 -18.56 -27.96
N TYR A 342 -37.95 -18.96 -26.75
CA TYR A 342 -38.66 -19.99 -25.97
C TYR A 342 -39.79 -19.39 -25.12
N TYR A 343 -39.63 -18.13 -24.69
CA TYR A 343 -40.64 -17.39 -23.93
C TYR A 343 -41.93 -17.20 -24.70
N ILE A 344 -41.84 -16.86 -25.99
CA ILE A 344 -43.02 -16.68 -26.85
C ILE A 344 -43.80 -17.97 -27.09
N GLN A 345 -43.15 -19.14 -26.93
CA GLN A 345 -43.84 -20.44 -27.00
C GLN A 345 -44.50 -20.78 -25.67
N THR A 346 -43.77 -20.60 -24.57
CA THR A 346 -44.28 -20.82 -23.21
C THR A 346 -43.66 -19.81 -22.24
N GLU A 347 -44.51 -19.01 -21.61
CA GLU A 347 -44.05 -18.00 -20.62
C GLU A 347 -43.34 -18.65 -19.43
N TRP A 348 -43.70 -19.89 -19.08
CA TRP A 348 -43.07 -20.69 -18.03
C TRP A 348 -41.61 -21.01 -18.27
N SER A 349 -41.13 -20.96 -19.52
CA SER A 349 -39.70 -21.10 -19.83
C SER A 349 -38.85 -20.06 -19.09
N ALA A 350 -39.38 -18.87 -18.78
CA ALA A 350 -38.71 -17.84 -17.98
C ALA A 350 -38.25 -18.34 -16.60
N VAL A 351 -38.98 -19.28 -15.98
CA VAL A 351 -38.66 -19.82 -14.66
C VAL A 351 -37.27 -20.46 -14.65
N PHE A 352 -36.93 -21.20 -15.71
CA PHE A 352 -35.59 -21.80 -15.85
C PHE A 352 -34.50 -20.72 -15.83
N PHE A 353 -34.64 -19.70 -16.67
CA PHE A 353 -33.66 -18.62 -16.79
C PHE A 353 -33.50 -17.82 -15.49
N ILE A 354 -34.62 -17.52 -14.80
CA ILE A 354 -34.61 -16.83 -13.51
C ILE A 354 -33.82 -17.65 -12.47
N ILE A 355 -34.07 -18.96 -12.37
CA ILE A 355 -33.37 -19.86 -11.44
C ILE A 355 -31.88 -19.90 -11.76
N VAL A 356 -31.51 -20.05 -13.03
CA VAL A 356 -30.10 -20.06 -13.47
C VAL A 356 -29.41 -18.77 -13.07
N VAL A 357 -30.01 -17.60 -13.33
CA VAL A 357 -29.40 -16.30 -13.01
C VAL A 357 -29.30 -16.07 -11.51
N LEU A 358 -30.31 -16.42 -10.72
CA LEU A 358 -30.27 -16.31 -9.27
C LEU A 358 -29.15 -17.18 -8.68
N LEU A 359 -29.04 -18.45 -9.11
CA LEU A 359 -28.02 -19.35 -8.56
C LEU A 359 -26.61 -19.01 -9.05
N THR A 360 -26.44 -18.72 -10.33
CA THR A 360 -25.11 -18.54 -10.92
C THR A 360 -24.57 -17.12 -10.72
N ASN A 361 -25.35 -16.08 -11.04
CA ASN A 361 -24.86 -14.69 -11.04
C ASN A 361 -24.97 -14.03 -9.66
N TYR A 362 -26.01 -14.33 -8.88
CA TYR A 362 -26.19 -13.72 -7.55
C TYR A 362 -25.58 -14.53 -6.43
N PHE A 363 -25.63 -15.87 -6.50
CA PHE A 363 -25.04 -16.71 -5.47
C PHE A 363 -23.59 -17.12 -5.80
N LEU A 364 -23.36 -17.92 -6.85
CA LEU A 364 -22.02 -18.50 -7.13
C LEU A 364 -20.96 -17.46 -7.52
N ALA A 365 -21.29 -16.46 -8.35
CA ALA A 365 -20.33 -15.40 -8.68
C ALA A 365 -19.92 -14.58 -7.45
N LYS A 366 -20.86 -14.26 -6.56
CA LYS A 366 -20.56 -13.54 -5.30
C LYS A 366 -19.74 -14.41 -4.33
N LEU A 367 -20.00 -15.72 -4.29
CA LEU A 367 -19.19 -16.67 -3.54
C LEU A 367 -17.74 -16.72 -4.06
N SER A 368 -17.55 -16.78 -5.38
CA SER A 368 -16.22 -16.73 -6.01
C SER A 368 -15.46 -15.47 -5.60
N ILE A 369 -16.10 -14.29 -5.67
CA ILE A 369 -15.53 -13.01 -5.22
C ILE A 369 -15.08 -13.07 -3.76
N ALA A 370 -15.94 -13.59 -2.87
CA ALA A 370 -15.64 -13.68 -1.44
C ALA A 370 -14.44 -14.61 -1.17
N VAL A 371 -14.36 -15.76 -1.84
CA VAL A 371 -13.25 -16.71 -1.69
C VAL A 371 -11.94 -16.12 -2.23
N SER A 372 -11.97 -15.46 -3.40
CA SER A 372 -10.84 -14.74 -3.98
C SER A 372 -10.23 -13.75 -2.99
N TYR A 373 -11.06 -12.89 -2.41
CA TYR A 373 -10.63 -11.89 -1.45
C TYR A 373 -10.09 -12.52 -0.15
N ARG A 374 -10.81 -13.50 0.43
CA ARG A 374 -10.37 -14.18 1.67
C ARG A 374 -9.02 -14.86 1.49
N SER A 375 -8.80 -15.52 0.35
CA SER A 375 -7.52 -16.16 0.03
C SER A 375 -6.40 -15.15 -0.15
N TYR A 376 -6.66 -14.07 -0.89
CA TYR A 376 -5.71 -12.96 -1.08
C TYR A 376 -5.29 -12.33 0.26
N ARG A 377 -6.27 -12.03 1.12
CA ARG A 377 -6.05 -11.38 2.42
C ARG A 377 -5.21 -12.25 3.35
N LYS A 378 -5.60 -13.51 3.55
CA LYS A 378 -4.86 -14.46 4.39
C LYS A 378 -3.39 -14.56 3.96
N TYR A 379 -3.17 -14.59 2.66
CA TYR A 379 -1.82 -14.68 2.13
C TYR A 379 -1.03 -13.36 2.25
N THR A 380 -1.69 -12.21 2.09
CA THR A 380 -1.09 -10.90 2.32
C THR A 380 -0.64 -10.79 3.78
N GLU A 381 -1.47 -11.19 4.74
CA GLU A 381 -1.13 -11.26 6.17
C GLU A 381 0.12 -12.13 6.41
N GLN A 382 0.17 -13.34 5.85
CA GLN A 382 1.35 -14.22 5.94
C GLN A 382 2.61 -13.58 5.35
N MET A 383 2.49 -12.88 4.22
CA MET A 383 3.62 -12.18 3.61
C MET A 383 4.11 -11.03 4.48
N LEU A 384 3.20 -10.30 5.12
CA LEU A 384 3.51 -9.24 6.05
C LEU A 384 4.19 -9.79 7.32
N PHE A 385 3.72 -10.92 7.85
CA PHE A 385 4.38 -11.64 8.95
C PHE A 385 5.82 -12.06 8.60
N LYS A 386 6.04 -12.63 7.40
CA LYS A 386 7.40 -12.95 6.92
C LYS A 386 8.31 -11.73 6.77
N ARG A 387 7.76 -10.50 6.67
CA ARG A 387 8.56 -9.27 6.71
C ARG A 387 9.00 -8.95 8.14
N MET A 388 8.15 -9.20 9.13
CA MET A 388 8.48 -9.02 10.54
C MET A 388 9.62 -9.94 10.97
N GLN A 389 9.57 -11.23 10.59
CA GLN A 389 10.66 -12.18 10.83
C GLN A 389 11.99 -11.73 10.19
N LYS A 390 11.96 -11.20 8.96
CA LYS A 390 13.18 -10.66 8.31
C LYS A 390 13.77 -9.47 9.06
N ARG A 391 12.91 -8.62 9.62
CA ARG A 391 13.35 -7.48 10.42
C ARG A 391 14.01 -7.96 11.71
N LYS A 392 13.37 -8.87 12.44
CA LYS A 392 13.93 -9.46 13.67
C LYS A 392 15.29 -10.12 13.41
N ALA A 393 15.35 -11.07 12.47
CA ALA A 393 16.60 -11.73 12.10
C ALA A 393 17.74 -10.77 11.70
N ALA A 394 17.41 -9.63 11.07
CA ALA A 394 18.41 -8.61 10.74
C ALA A 394 18.85 -7.76 11.94
N LEU A 395 17.95 -7.47 12.89
CA LEU A 395 18.31 -6.83 14.15
C LEU A 395 19.15 -7.76 15.03
N ASP A 396 18.85 -9.05 15.06
CA ASP A 396 19.64 -10.05 15.80
C ASP A 396 21.06 -10.18 15.23
N ALA A 397 21.18 -10.15 13.90
CA ALA A 397 22.47 -10.09 13.23
C ALA A 397 23.24 -8.80 13.58
N ALA A 398 22.57 -7.64 13.56
CA ALA A 398 23.19 -6.37 13.90
C ALA A 398 23.63 -6.33 15.37
N PHE A 399 22.78 -6.79 16.29
CA PHE A 399 23.09 -6.85 17.71
C PHE A 399 24.30 -7.75 17.96
N GLY A 400 24.34 -8.93 17.34
CA GLY A 400 25.50 -9.83 17.47
C GLY A 400 26.83 -9.29 16.93
N VAL A 401 26.81 -8.29 16.04
CA VAL A 401 28.02 -7.61 15.54
C VAL A 401 28.44 -6.44 16.46
N LEU A 402 27.47 -5.78 17.10
CA LEU A 402 27.69 -4.55 17.89
C LEU A 402 27.83 -4.78 19.40
N SER A 403 27.26 -5.87 19.90
CA SER A 403 27.29 -6.20 21.31
C SER A 403 28.70 -6.57 21.74
N GLU A 404 29.09 -6.07 22.90
CA GLU A 404 30.31 -6.51 23.59
C GLU A 404 29.92 -7.54 24.65
N ASP A 405 30.75 -8.55 24.83
CA ASP A 405 30.60 -9.51 25.92
C ASP A 405 31.10 -8.82 27.20
N VAL A 406 30.18 -8.47 28.11
CA VAL A 406 30.54 -7.93 29.43
C VAL A 406 30.79 -9.12 30.35
N GLU A 407 32.02 -9.25 30.86
CA GLU A 407 32.38 -10.25 31.87
C GLU A 407 31.70 -9.94 33.21
N ALA A 408 30.43 -10.30 33.35
CA ALA A 408 29.81 -10.44 34.65
C ALA A 408 30.35 -11.72 35.30
N HIS A 409 30.63 -11.71 36.61
CA HIS A 409 31.09 -12.85 37.43
C HIS A 409 30.14 -14.08 37.46
N THR A 410 29.21 -14.21 36.51
CA THR A 410 28.21 -15.28 36.42
C THR A 410 28.38 -16.01 35.08
N LYS A 411 28.24 -17.35 35.08
CA LYS A 411 28.62 -18.32 34.04
C LYS A 411 28.07 -18.14 32.59
N SER A 412 27.43 -17.01 32.26
CA SER A 412 26.95 -16.70 30.91
C SER A 412 27.26 -15.24 30.54
N PRO A 413 28.07 -14.96 29.50
CA PRO A 413 28.32 -13.59 29.07
C PRO A 413 27.01 -12.96 28.55
N LEU A 414 26.58 -11.87 29.19
CA LEU A 414 25.44 -11.08 28.73
C LEU A 414 25.94 -10.10 27.66
N ARG A 415 25.47 -10.28 26.44
CA ARG A 415 25.74 -9.37 25.32
C ARG A 415 25.02 -8.05 25.52
N GLN A 416 25.75 -6.94 25.53
CA GLN A 416 25.18 -5.61 25.72
C GLN A 416 25.76 -4.60 24.72
N LEU A 417 24.95 -3.61 24.33
CA LEU A 417 25.34 -2.52 23.43
C LEU A 417 25.78 -1.29 24.23
N SER A 418 27.02 -0.83 24.02
CA SER A 418 27.53 0.41 24.63
C SER A 418 27.08 1.67 23.88
N LEU A 419 26.96 2.80 24.60
CA LEU A 419 26.64 4.11 24.02
C LEU A 419 27.63 4.53 22.89
N GLN A 420 28.92 4.23 23.06
CA GLN A 420 29.94 4.59 22.06
C GLN A 420 29.73 3.82 20.75
N ASN A 421 29.40 2.53 20.82
CA ASN A 421 29.12 1.72 19.64
C ASN A 421 27.87 2.23 18.92
N TRP A 422 26.84 2.63 19.67
CA TRP A 422 25.64 3.27 19.12
C TRP A 422 25.95 4.55 18.33
N ILE A 423 26.75 5.46 18.90
CA ILE A 423 27.13 6.73 18.25
C ILE A 423 27.91 6.46 16.95
N ARG A 424 28.86 5.51 16.95
CA ARG A 424 29.65 5.18 15.74
C ARG A 424 28.79 4.65 14.60
N VAL A 425 27.83 3.78 14.90
CA VAL A 425 26.91 3.22 13.90
C VAL A 425 25.91 4.26 13.43
N CYS A 426 25.40 5.09 14.33
CA CYS A 426 24.43 6.13 13.98
C CYS A 426 25.01 7.20 13.04
N ARG A 427 26.32 7.51 13.14
CA ARG A 427 27.01 8.36 12.15
C ARG A 427 26.88 7.81 10.72
N HIS A 428 26.85 6.49 10.54
CA HIS A 428 26.66 5.84 9.22
C HIS A 428 25.17 5.72 8.81
N LEU A 429 24.25 5.60 9.77
CA LEU A 429 22.82 5.44 9.51
C LEU A 429 22.12 6.78 9.23
N ARG A 430 22.42 7.82 10.02
CA ARG A 430 21.82 9.15 9.95
C ARG A 430 22.92 10.20 10.11
N PRO A 431 23.65 10.55 9.04
CA PRO A 431 24.75 11.53 9.10
C PRO A 431 24.29 12.96 9.44
N LYS A 432 22.98 13.21 9.46
CA LYS A 432 22.39 14.51 9.82
C LYS A 432 22.22 14.71 11.32
N TRP A 433 22.34 13.64 12.13
CA TRP A 433 22.12 13.72 13.57
C TRP A 433 23.37 14.17 14.31
N ASN A 434 23.18 15.04 15.30
CA ASN A 434 24.26 15.48 16.17
C ASN A 434 24.59 14.42 17.23
N GLU A 435 25.78 14.47 17.82
CA GLU A 435 26.18 13.53 18.88
C GLU A 435 25.31 13.64 20.13
N VAL A 436 24.89 14.86 20.46
CA VAL A 436 23.93 15.14 21.53
C VAL A 436 22.59 14.46 21.25
N GLU A 437 22.11 14.56 20.00
CA GLU A 437 20.85 13.98 19.55
C GLU A 437 20.87 12.45 19.62
N MET A 438 21.99 11.82 19.23
CA MET A 438 22.20 10.37 19.33
C MET A 438 22.23 9.87 20.78
N THR A 439 22.88 10.63 21.66
CA THR A 439 22.98 10.33 23.10
C THR A 439 21.63 10.50 23.79
N LEU A 440 20.89 11.55 23.42
CA LEU A 440 19.56 11.82 23.94
C LEU A 440 18.60 10.66 23.64
N ILE A 441 18.62 10.15 22.40
CA ILE A 441 17.81 8.97 22.02
C ILE A 441 18.21 7.73 22.83
N PHE A 442 19.49 7.48 23.03
CA PHE A 442 19.96 6.35 23.85
C PHE A 442 19.45 6.45 25.29
N ASN A 443 19.57 7.63 25.90
CA ASN A 443 19.12 7.90 27.28
C ASN A 443 17.59 7.86 27.45
N THR A 444 16.79 7.90 26.37
CA THR A 444 15.33 7.72 26.47
C THR A 444 14.91 6.30 26.85
N ILE A 445 15.78 5.32 26.55
CA ILE A 445 15.58 3.90 26.85
C ILE A 445 16.38 3.52 28.09
N ASP A 446 17.66 3.92 28.16
CA ASP A 446 18.50 3.71 29.34
C ASP A 446 18.14 4.72 30.46
N THR A 447 17.01 4.48 31.10
CA THR A 447 16.51 5.30 32.22
C THR A 447 17.39 5.21 33.46
N GLN A 448 18.16 4.13 33.62
CA GLN A 448 19.05 3.90 34.76
C GLN A 448 20.47 4.45 34.54
N ARG A 449 20.79 4.93 33.34
CA ARG A 449 22.10 5.45 32.93
C ARG A 449 23.24 4.45 33.15
N ILE A 450 22.97 3.18 32.91
CA ILE A 450 23.97 2.11 33.02
C ILE A 450 25.01 2.25 31.88
N GLY A 451 24.65 2.90 30.77
CA GLY A 451 25.48 3.08 29.58
C GLY A 451 25.46 1.88 28.62
N PHE A 452 24.64 0.87 28.94
CA PHE A 452 24.51 -0.39 28.22
C PHE A 452 23.04 -0.75 27.98
N ILE A 453 22.76 -1.33 26.81
CA ILE A 453 21.40 -1.72 26.39
C ILE A 453 21.35 -3.20 26.02
N ALA A 454 20.33 -3.91 26.52
CA ALA A 454 20.04 -5.31 26.21
C ALA A 454 19.37 -5.49 24.83
N GLN A 455 19.26 -6.73 24.34
CA GLN A 455 18.71 -7.03 23.00
C GLN A 455 17.25 -6.57 22.82
N ASP A 456 16.42 -6.70 23.85
CA ASP A 456 15.00 -6.34 23.78
C ASP A 456 14.80 -4.83 23.62
N ASP A 457 15.57 -4.09 24.41
CA ASP A 457 15.61 -2.62 24.40
C ASP A 457 16.27 -2.08 23.12
N PHE A 458 17.20 -2.83 22.53
CA PHE A 458 17.83 -2.48 21.25
C PHE A 458 16.82 -2.42 20.09
N TYR A 459 15.79 -3.27 20.06
CA TYR A 459 14.76 -3.20 19.03
C TYR A 459 13.95 -1.90 19.11
N GLU A 460 13.65 -1.45 20.33
CA GLU A 460 12.98 -0.18 20.57
C GLU A 460 13.88 0.99 20.18
N LEU A 461 15.18 0.90 20.48
CA LEU A 461 16.17 1.90 20.09
C LEU A 461 16.22 2.08 18.57
N CYS A 462 16.25 0.96 17.83
CA CYS A 462 16.23 0.98 16.37
C CYS A 462 14.95 1.60 15.77
N SER A 463 13.84 1.61 16.52
CA SER A 463 12.59 2.23 16.06
C SER A 463 12.73 3.75 15.89
N PHE A 464 13.57 4.40 16.70
CA PHE A 464 13.82 5.84 16.64
C PHE A 464 14.54 6.28 15.35
N LEU A 465 15.26 5.39 14.67
CA LEU A 465 15.90 5.70 13.39
C LEU A 465 14.90 6.08 12.29
N SER A 466 13.63 5.71 12.46
CA SER A 466 12.51 6.06 11.58
C SER A 466 11.81 7.38 11.93
N VAL A 467 12.27 8.08 12.97
CA VAL A 467 11.67 9.31 13.51
C VAL A 467 12.52 10.51 13.12
N GLN A 468 11.87 11.64 12.79
CA GLN A 468 12.53 12.93 12.60
C GLN A 468 12.54 13.70 13.92
N MET A 469 13.71 14.21 14.29
CA MET A 469 13.84 15.15 15.41
C MET A 469 13.71 16.57 14.87
N GLU A 470 12.67 17.27 15.33
CA GLU A 470 12.48 18.68 15.06
C GLU A 470 12.86 19.45 16.32
N LYS A 471 13.80 20.40 16.17
CA LYS A 471 14.11 21.33 17.26
C LYS A 471 12.89 22.22 17.46
N ILE A 472 12.40 22.28 18.69
CA ILE A 472 11.36 23.24 19.07
C ILE A 472 12.06 24.60 19.08
N SER A 473 11.92 25.35 17.98
CA SER A 473 12.35 26.75 17.96
C SER A 473 11.49 27.54 18.92
N ASP A 474 12.12 28.24 19.87
CA ASP A 474 11.44 29.20 20.71
C ASP A 474 10.70 30.22 19.84
N PRO A 475 9.38 30.43 20.03
CA PRO A 475 8.62 31.42 19.28
C PRO A 475 9.19 32.84 19.47
N ASN A 476 9.96 33.07 20.53
CA ASN A 476 10.61 34.36 20.84
C ASN A 476 11.85 34.69 19.99
N ALA A 477 12.52 33.71 19.36
CA ALA A 477 13.71 33.97 18.53
C ALA A 477 13.39 34.57 17.15
N SER A 478 12.11 34.54 16.74
CA SER A 478 11.65 35.09 15.46
C SER A 478 11.34 36.60 15.48
N LYS A 479 11.61 37.30 16.60
CA LYS A 479 11.38 38.73 16.79
C LYS A 479 12.46 39.62 16.17
N MET A 480 12.82 39.38 14.90
CA MET A 480 13.63 40.32 14.11
C MET A 480 12.67 41.22 13.31
N GLY A 481 12.65 42.52 13.63
CA GLY A 481 11.51 43.44 13.46
C GLY A 481 10.89 43.64 12.06
N PHE A 482 11.56 43.26 10.97
CA PHE A 482 11.00 43.39 9.62
C PHE A 482 10.15 42.17 9.19
N LEU A 483 10.52 40.96 9.63
CA LEU A 483 9.76 39.73 9.37
C LEU A 483 8.53 39.59 10.30
N SER A 484 8.56 40.25 11.46
CA SER A 484 7.46 40.26 12.44
C SER A 484 6.19 40.99 11.93
N ARG A 485 6.34 42.12 11.22
CA ARG A 485 5.17 42.84 10.69
C ARG A 485 4.43 42.05 9.61
N ARG A 486 5.19 41.30 8.79
CA ARG A 486 4.67 40.36 7.78
C ARG A 486 4.02 39.13 8.42
N SER A 487 4.56 38.62 9.52
CA SER A 487 3.96 37.49 10.23
C SER A 487 2.63 37.86 10.92
N HIS A 488 2.51 39.08 11.45
CA HIS A 488 1.24 39.57 12.02
C HIS A 488 0.14 39.76 10.97
N THR A 489 0.45 40.35 9.81
CA THR A 489 -0.54 40.46 8.72
C THR A 489 -0.88 39.09 8.13
N GLN A 490 0.11 38.20 7.98
CA GLN A 490 -0.11 36.82 7.55
C GLN A 490 -1.01 36.05 8.53
N ALA A 491 -0.80 36.21 9.85
CA ALA A 491 -1.63 35.58 10.88
C ALA A 491 -3.08 36.10 10.85
N LYS A 492 -3.29 37.41 10.63
CA LYS A 492 -4.63 37.97 10.47
C LYS A 492 -5.34 37.43 9.23
N VAL A 493 -4.66 37.39 8.07
CA VAL A 493 -5.22 36.83 6.83
C VAL A 493 -5.53 35.34 7.01
N ARG A 494 -4.65 34.59 7.68
CA ARG A 494 -4.90 33.19 8.02
C ARG A 494 -6.13 33.03 8.90
N SER A 495 -6.27 33.83 9.96
CA SER A 495 -7.44 33.77 10.84
C SER A 495 -8.75 34.12 10.13
N LEU A 496 -8.69 34.98 9.10
CA LEU A 496 -9.84 35.32 8.26
C LEU A 496 -10.19 34.18 7.30
N LEU A 497 -9.19 33.56 6.66
CA LEU A 497 -9.38 32.44 5.73
C LEU A 497 -9.85 31.16 6.42
N GLU A 498 -9.43 30.93 7.67
CA GLU A 498 -9.83 29.79 8.50
C GLU A 498 -11.07 30.12 9.37
N TYR A 499 -11.78 31.23 9.10
CA TYR A 499 -12.98 31.59 9.85
C TYR A 499 -14.12 30.61 9.56
N GLU A 500 -14.50 29.84 10.58
CA GLU A 500 -15.55 28.83 10.53
C GLU A 500 -16.88 29.38 11.06
N ILE A 501 -17.94 29.18 10.29
CA ILE A 501 -19.32 29.46 10.68
C ILE A 501 -20.04 28.12 10.85
N ARG A 502 -20.83 27.96 11.91
CA ARG A 502 -21.66 26.76 12.08
C ARG A 502 -22.96 26.92 11.30
N LEU A 503 -23.10 26.17 10.21
CA LEU A 503 -24.32 26.08 9.43
C LEU A 503 -25.25 25.02 10.07
N PHE A 504 -26.53 25.37 10.27
CA PHE A 504 -27.55 24.50 10.88
C PHE A 504 -27.12 23.90 12.24
N ASP A 505 -26.36 24.65 13.03
CA ASP A 505 -25.85 24.31 14.37
C ASP A 505 -25.04 22.99 14.48
N ARG A 506 -24.76 22.33 13.34
CA ARG A 506 -24.18 20.98 13.28
C ARG A 506 -22.98 20.85 12.34
N TYR A 507 -22.84 21.72 11.34
CA TYR A 507 -21.78 21.62 10.34
C TYR A 507 -20.88 22.87 10.34
N PRO A 508 -19.61 22.77 10.74
CA PRO A 508 -18.66 23.87 10.60
C PRO A 508 -18.30 24.03 9.12
N VAL A 509 -18.49 25.25 8.60
CA VAL A 509 -18.21 25.60 7.21
C VAL A 509 -17.29 26.81 7.18
N VAL A 510 -16.21 26.74 6.40
CA VAL A 510 -15.26 27.84 6.24
C VAL A 510 -15.85 28.89 5.30
N LEU A 511 -16.00 30.13 5.76
CA LEU A 511 -16.66 31.21 4.98
C LEU A 511 -15.97 31.48 3.63
N ALA A 512 -14.64 31.44 3.60
CA ALA A 512 -13.88 31.62 2.37
C ALA A 512 -14.20 30.54 1.31
N GLU A 513 -14.44 29.29 1.75
CA GLU A 513 -14.81 28.20 0.85
C GLU A 513 -16.26 28.34 0.35
N CYS A 514 -17.16 28.95 1.11
CA CYS A 514 -18.51 29.32 0.63
C CYS A 514 -18.44 30.36 -0.51
N ILE A 515 -17.63 31.41 -0.33
CA ILE A 515 -17.46 32.46 -1.35
C ILE A 515 -16.87 31.85 -2.63
N VAL A 516 -15.84 31.04 -2.49
CA VAL A 516 -15.25 30.29 -3.61
C VAL A 516 -16.28 29.35 -4.24
N GLY A 517 -17.14 28.72 -3.45
CA GLY A 517 -18.23 27.87 -3.93
C GLY A 517 -19.23 28.61 -4.82
N VAL A 518 -19.60 29.84 -4.47
CA VAL A 518 -20.45 30.71 -5.31
C VAL A 518 -19.74 31.04 -6.63
N LEU A 519 -18.45 31.40 -6.58
CA LEU A 519 -17.66 31.65 -7.79
C LEU A 519 -17.55 30.42 -8.70
N ILE A 520 -17.46 29.22 -8.11
CA ILE A 520 -17.49 27.95 -8.85
C ILE A 520 -18.84 27.75 -9.54
N GLY A 521 -19.95 28.02 -8.84
CA GLY A 521 -21.28 27.98 -9.43
C GLY A 521 -21.40 28.90 -10.65
N LEU A 522 -20.93 30.15 -10.51
CA LEU A 522 -20.86 31.11 -11.62
C LEU A 522 -19.96 30.62 -12.76
N SER A 523 -18.84 29.97 -12.45
CA SER A 523 -17.94 29.38 -13.45
C SER A 523 -18.59 28.24 -14.23
N ILE A 524 -19.45 27.44 -13.60
CA ILE A 524 -20.19 26.36 -14.27
C ILE A 524 -21.26 26.96 -15.20
N VAL A 525 -22.01 27.96 -14.73
CA VAL A 525 -22.99 28.68 -15.57
C VAL A 525 -22.29 29.28 -16.79
N GLN A 526 -21.14 29.93 -16.59
CA GLN A 526 -20.31 30.46 -17.66
C GLN A 526 -19.84 29.36 -18.62
N ALA A 527 -19.42 28.19 -18.12
CA ALA A 527 -19.01 27.08 -18.98
C ALA A 527 -20.16 26.53 -19.85
N VAL A 528 -21.37 26.40 -19.28
CA VAL A 528 -22.55 25.93 -20.02
C VAL A 528 -22.92 26.91 -21.14
N GLN A 529 -22.89 28.22 -20.88
CA GLN A 529 -23.23 29.26 -21.86
C GLN A 529 -22.19 29.42 -22.99
N VAL A 530 -20.97 28.91 -22.76
CA VAL A 530 -19.83 29.01 -23.68
C VAL A 530 -19.53 27.67 -24.37
N ASN A 531 -20.33 26.63 -24.11
CA ASN A 531 -20.15 25.27 -24.65
C ASN A 531 -20.28 25.16 -26.19
N ASN A 532 -20.59 26.25 -26.90
CA ASN A 532 -20.59 26.28 -28.36
C ASN A 532 -19.59 27.33 -28.88
N ILE A 533 -18.49 26.87 -29.49
CA ILE A 533 -17.39 27.73 -29.95
C ILE A 533 -17.86 28.79 -30.97
N GLN A 534 -18.82 28.43 -31.83
CA GLN A 534 -19.35 29.34 -32.86
C GLN A 534 -20.15 30.47 -32.22
N LEU A 535 -20.91 30.18 -31.15
CA LEU A 535 -21.67 31.16 -30.37
C LEU A 535 -20.76 32.00 -29.45
N ALA A 536 -19.69 31.39 -28.93
CA ALA A 536 -18.72 32.03 -28.04
C ALA A 536 -17.93 33.17 -28.71
N PHE A 537 -17.64 33.05 -30.01
CA PHE A 537 -16.91 34.07 -30.77
C PHE A 537 -17.81 35.05 -31.54
N SER A 538 -19.08 34.71 -31.83
CA SER A 538 -19.99 35.57 -32.62
C SER A 538 -21.01 36.37 -31.79
N VAL A 539 -21.53 35.83 -30.68
CA VAL A 539 -22.65 36.44 -29.91
C VAL A 539 -22.29 36.68 -28.44
N ASN A 540 -21.44 35.86 -27.83
CA ASN A 540 -21.24 35.80 -26.38
C ASN A 540 -19.93 36.42 -25.86
N LYS A 541 -19.52 37.60 -26.37
CA LYS A 541 -18.31 38.32 -25.90
C LYS A 541 -18.32 38.56 -24.38
N VAL A 542 -19.51 38.84 -23.82
CA VAL A 542 -19.73 39.06 -22.38
C VAL A 542 -19.36 37.84 -21.54
N TRP A 543 -19.77 36.63 -21.95
CA TRP A 543 -19.50 35.40 -21.20
C TRP A 543 -18.02 35.00 -21.21
N ARG A 544 -17.30 35.32 -22.29
CA ARG A 544 -15.86 35.14 -22.36
C ARG A 544 -15.15 36.08 -21.39
N SER A 545 -15.55 37.35 -21.33
CA SER A 545 -15.03 38.33 -20.37
C SER A 545 -15.34 37.94 -18.92
N ILE A 546 -16.54 37.39 -18.65
CA ILE A 546 -16.87 36.83 -17.33
C ILE A 546 -15.94 35.67 -16.97
N GLY A 547 -15.65 34.76 -17.91
CA GLY A 547 -14.72 33.66 -17.70
C GLY A 547 -13.29 34.12 -17.36
N GLU A 548 -12.84 35.20 -18.00
CA GLU A 548 -11.56 35.85 -17.71
C GLU A 548 -11.55 36.51 -16.32
N ALA A 549 -12.60 37.28 -15.99
CA ALA A 549 -12.74 37.90 -14.67
C ALA A 549 -12.74 36.84 -13.55
N LEU A 550 -13.43 35.72 -13.76
CA LEU A 550 -13.41 34.59 -12.83
C LEU A 550 -12.00 33.99 -12.69
N LEU A 551 -11.27 33.80 -13.80
CA LEU A 551 -9.88 33.30 -13.74
C LEU A 551 -8.98 34.21 -12.89
N TRP A 552 -9.12 35.53 -13.01
CA TRP A 552 -8.43 36.49 -12.16
C TRP A 552 -8.81 36.36 -10.69
N LEU A 553 -10.11 36.26 -10.38
CA LEU A 553 -10.59 36.08 -9.00
C LEU A 553 -10.05 34.79 -8.35
N PHE A 554 -10.05 33.67 -9.08
CA PHE A 554 -9.46 32.42 -8.59
C PHE A 554 -7.95 32.52 -8.42
N THR A 555 -7.26 33.27 -9.27
CA THR A 555 -5.82 33.51 -9.14
C THR A 555 -5.53 34.38 -7.90
N ALA A 556 -6.36 35.39 -7.63
CA ALA A 556 -6.26 36.20 -6.43
C ALA A 556 -6.48 35.37 -5.15
N GLU A 557 -7.46 34.45 -5.16
CA GLU A 557 -7.68 33.50 -4.06
C GLU A 557 -6.45 32.61 -3.81
N ILE A 558 -5.85 32.06 -4.86
CA ILE A 558 -4.62 31.25 -4.75
C ILE A 558 -3.46 32.08 -4.19
N CYS A 559 -3.27 33.30 -4.68
CA CYS A 559 -2.23 34.21 -4.16
C CYS A 559 -2.45 34.53 -2.68
N LEU A 560 -3.69 34.78 -2.26
CA LEU A 560 -4.04 35.04 -0.86
C LEU A 560 -3.76 33.81 0.02
N LYS A 561 -4.13 32.61 -0.44
CA LYS A 561 -3.84 31.35 0.26
C LYS A 561 -2.33 31.08 0.33
N MET A 562 -1.59 31.33 -0.74
CA MET A 562 -0.13 31.18 -0.77
C MET A 562 0.56 32.17 0.18
N PHE A 563 0.06 33.41 0.28
CA PHE A 563 0.54 34.40 1.25
C PHE A 563 0.24 33.97 2.69
N ALA A 564 -0.98 33.49 2.98
CA ALA A 564 -1.40 33.08 4.31
C ALA A 564 -0.67 31.83 4.82
N PHE A 565 -0.55 30.79 4.00
CA PHE A 565 0.00 29.49 4.40
C PHE A 565 1.51 29.32 4.10
N GLY A 566 2.08 30.15 3.22
CA GLY A 566 3.49 30.05 2.84
C GLY A 566 3.83 28.66 2.28
N LYS A 567 4.87 28.02 2.84
CA LYS A 567 5.30 26.67 2.41
C LYS A 567 4.26 25.57 2.71
N GLU A 568 3.37 25.79 3.68
CA GLU A 568 2.30 24.84 4.02
C GLU A 568 1.27 24.70 2.87
N PHE A 569 1.13 25.74 2.02
CA PHE A 569 0.24 25.74 0.86
C PHE A 569 0.47 24.53 -0.05
N PHE A 570 1.73 24.24 -0.40
CA PHE A 570 2.08 23.14 -1.30
C PHE A 570 1.90 21.75 -0.66
N HIS A 571 1.70 21.68 0.66
CA HIS A 571 1.42 20.42 1.35
C HIS A 571 -0.07 20.07 1.38
N ARG A 572 -0.98 21.04 1.16
CA ARG A 572 -2.42 20.79 1.13
C ARG A 572 -2.86 20.30 -0.27
N PRO A 573 -3.61 19.18 -0.39
CA PRO A 573 -3.94 18.56 -1.68
C PRO A 573 -4.84 19.45 -2.55
N PHE A 574 -5.86 20.09 -1.97
CA PHE A 574 -6.77 20.98 -2.70
C PHE A 574 -6.06 22.24 -3.21
N CYS A 575 -5.15 22.82 -2.42
CA CYS A 575 -4.34 23.96 -2.84
C CYS A 575 -3.43 23.62 -4.05
N ARG A 576 -2.86 22.40 -4.09
CA ARG A 576 -2.10 21.93 -5.25
C ARG A 576 -2.98 21.72 -6.49
N LEU A 577 -4.18 21.20 -6.31
CA LEU A 577 -5.18 21.05 -7.36
C LEU A 577 -5.55 22.43 -7.94
N ASP A 578 -5.81 23.42 -7.08
CA ASP A 578 -6.15 24.79 -7.50
C ASP A 578 -5.05 25.44 -8.32
N PHE A 579 -3.82 25.34 -7.82
CA PHE A 579 -2.64 25.85 -8.53
C PHE A 579 -2.50 25.20 -9.90
N GLY A 580 -2.70 23.88 -10.00
CA GLY A 580 -2.68 23.15 -11.27
C GLY A 580 -3.78 23.58 -12.24
N ILE A 581 -5.03 23.71 -11.77
CA ILE A 581 -6.15 24.14 -12.62
C ILE A 581 -5.97 25.59 -13.07
N ALA A 582 -5.52 26.48 -12.18
CA ALA A 582 -5.23 27.87 -12.54
C ALA A 582 -4.11 27.96 -13.58
N LEU A 583 -3.04 27.16 -13.44
CA LEU A 583 -1.96 27.09 -14.42
C LEU A 583 -2.48 26.69 -15.81
N VAL A 584 -3.29 25.61 -15.90
CA VAL A 584 -3.90 25.20 -17.19
C VAL A 584 -4.81 26.31 -17.73
N GLY A 585 -5.58 26.97 -16.87
CA GLY A 585 -6.44 28.08 -17.24
C GLY A 585 -5.67 29.27 -17.84
N TRP A 586 -4.52 29.61 -17.28
CA TRP A 586 -3.62 30.67 -17.77
C TRP A 586 -2.92 30.31 -19.07
N VAL A 587 -2.41 29.08 -19.17
CA VAL A 587 -1.82 28.56 -20.43
C VAL A 587 -2.85 28.65 -21.55
N PHE A 588 -4.08 28.20 -21.29
CA PHE A 588 -5.17 28.29 -22.25
C PHE A 588 -5.50 29.73 -22.64
N TYR A 589 -5.64 30.63 -21.66
CA TYR A 589 -5.89 32.05 -21.91
C TYR A 589 -4.80 32.66 -22.79
N GLY A 590 -3.52 32.40 -22.48
CA GLY A 590 -2.39 32.84 -23.30
C GLY A 590 -2.51 32.35 -24.75
N ILE A 591 -2.70 31.05 -24.97
CA ILE A 591 -2.83 30.49 -26.33
C ILE A 591 -3.99 31.13 -27.11
N THR A 592 -5.10 31.45 -26.45
CA THR A 592 -6.27 32.08 -27.09
C THR A 592 -6.18 33.58 -27.31
N SER A 593 -5.22 34.27 -26.66
CA SER A 593 -5.06 35.73 -26.74
C SER A 593 -3.95 36.18 -27.70
N PHE A 594 -3.00 35.29 -28.05
CA PHE A 594 -1.89 35.63 -28.94
C PHE A 594 -2.15 35.39 -30.43
N ARG A 595 -3.32 34.86 -30.83
CA ARG A 595 -3.58 34.47 -32.23
C ARG A 595 -5.07 34.61 -32.60
N ASP A 596 -5.37 35.47 -33.57
CA ASP A 596 -6.72 35.68 -34.13
C ASP A 596 -6.77 35.30 -35.62
N PRO A 597 -7.60 34.32 -36.06
CA PRO A 597 -8.30 33.31 -35.26
C PRO A 597 -7.34 32.20 -34.78
N PRO A 598 -7.54 31.67 -33.57
CA PRO A 598 -6.71 30.59 -33.08
C PRO A 598 -7.07 29.28 -33.81
N HIS A 599 -6.11 28.67 -34.51
CA HIS A 599 -6.22 27.29 -35.01
C HIS A 599 -6.14 26.27 -33.85
N ILE A 600 -7.04 26.39 -32.88
CA ILE A 600 -7.18 25.44 -31.77
C ILE A 600 -8.27 24.45 -32.17
N SER A 601 -8.00 23.16 -32.01
CA SER A 601 -9.02 22.14 -32.21
C SER A 601 -10.15 22.36 -31.19
N LEU A 602 -11.40 22.24 -31.64
CA LEU A 602 -12.59 22.33 -30.78
C LEU A 602 -12.45 21.47 -29.51
N ILE A 603 -11.89 20.28 -29.67
CA ILE A 603 -11.62 19.32 -28.59
C ILE A 603 -10.70 19.91 -27.51
N PHE A 604 -9.66 20.66 -27.88
CA PHE A 604 -8.75 21.27 -26.91
C PHE A 604 -9.42 22.42 -26.15
N TYR A 605 -10.29 23.17 -26.83
CA TYR A 605 -11.12 24.21 -26.20
C TYR A 605 -12.06 23.61 -25.14
N ASP A 606 -12.82 22.58 -25.52
CA ASP A 606 -13.77 21.91 -24.63
C ASP A 606 -13.04 21.21 -23.47
N LEU A 607 -11.89 20.60 -23.73
CA LEU A 607 -11.06 19.97 -22.70
C LEU A 607 -10.53 21.00 -21.68
N ALA A 608 -10.07 22.17 -22.14
CA ALA A 608 -9.60 23.22 -21.25
C ALA A 608 -10.74 23.77 -20.37
N LEU A 609 -11.95 23.91 -20.94
CA LEU A 609 -13.14 24.29 -20.20
C LEU A 609 -13.55 23.22 -19.16
N ALA A 610 -13.46 21.94 -19.52
CA ALA A 610 -13.70 20.82 -18.62
C ALA A 610 -12.69 20.78 -17.46
N ILE A 611 -11.39 20.97 -17.74
CA ILE A 611 -10.34 21.03 -16.70
C ILE A 611 -10.59 22.20 -15.75
N ARG A 612 -11.00 23.37 -16.26
CA ARG A 612 -11.37 24.53 -15.43
C ARG A 612 -12.55 24.20 -14.50
N SER A 613 -13.50 23.40 -14.98
CA SER A 613 -14.68 22.95 -14.24
C SER A 613 -14.36 21.94 -13.13
N LEU A 614 -13.17 21.32 -13.11
CA LEU A 614 -12.72 20.45 -12.01
C LEU A 614 -12.63 21.18 -10.66
N ARG A 615 -12.68 22.53 -10.64
CA ARG A 615 -12.82 23.32 -9.41
C ARG A 615 -14.08 22.95 -8.62
N VAL A 616 -15.10 22.38 -9.26
CA VAL A 616 -16.29 21.83 -8.58
C VAL A 616 -15.94 20.79 -7.51
N LEU A 617 -14.81 20.09 -7.64
CA LEU A 617 -14.32 19.15 -6.62
C LEU A 617 -14.05 19.84 -5.27
N LYS A 618 -13.83 21.16 -5.24
CA LYS A 618 -13.70 21.92 -3.99
C LYS A 618 -15.01 21.98 -3.20
N LEU A 619 -16.17 21.96 -3.87
CA LEU A 619 -17.47 21.94 -3.19
C LEU A 619 -17.61 20.68 -2.32
N LEU A 620 -16.97 19.58 -2.71
CA LEU A 620 -16.93 18.36 -1.89
C LEU A 620 -16.17 18.58 -0.57
N ASN A 621 -15.24 19.53 -0.51
CA ASN A 621 -14.51 19.88 0.71
C ASN A 621 -15.36 20.73 1.69
N LEU A 622 -16.49 21.28 1.24
CA LEU A 622 -17.42 22.05 2.07
C LEU A 622 -18.15 21.14 3.07
N ILE A 623 -18.42 19.90 2.67
CA ILE A 623 -19.20 18.92 3.44
C ILE A 623 -18.24 18.02 4.21
N HIS A 624 -18.27 18.11 5.55
CA HIS A 624 -17.36 17.37 6.42
C HIS A 624 -17.25 15.86 6.12
N PRO A 625 -18.35 15.10 5.98
CA PRO A 625 -18.28 13.69 5.58
C PRO A 625 -17.51 13.43 4.27
N PHE A 626 -17.67 14.28 3.26
CA PHE A 626 -16.99 14.11 1.97
C PHE A 626 -15.50 14.42 2.07
N ARG A 627 -15.11 15.41 2.86
CA ARG A 627 -13.70 15.70 3.16
C ARG A 627 -13.00 14.50 3.79
N GLU A 628 -13.63 13.83 4.75
CA GLU A 628 -13.06 12.63 5.39
C GLU A 628 -12.89 11.46 4.40
N ILE A 629 -13.86 11.27 3.49
CA ILE A 629 -13.80 10.26 2.44
C ILE A 629 -12.65 10.56 1.47
N LEU A 630 -12.54 11.81 0.99
CA LEU A 630 -11.49 12.23 0.05
C LEU A 630 -10.09 12.14 0.66
N ASP A 631 -9.93 12.53 1.92
CA ASP A 631 -8.67 12.37 2.66
C ASP A 631 -8.28 10.88 2.77
N THR A 632 -9.27 10.02 3.03
CA THR A 632 -9.06 8.57 3.08
C THR A 632 -8.68 8.01 1.71
N MET A 633 -9.36 8.45 0.63
CA MET A 633 -9.04 8.05 -0.74
C MET A 633 -7.63 8.47 -1.16
N HIS A 634 -7.23 9.73 -0.88
CA HIS A 634 -5.88 10.22 -1.19
C HIS A 634 -4.79 9.42 -0.45
N ARG A 635 -5.04 9.01 0.81
CA ARG A 635 -4.11 8.16 1.57
C ARG A 635 -3.96 6.76 0.96
N ILE A 636 -5.02 6.19 0.39
CA ILE A 636 -5.03 4.83 -0.18
C ILE A 636 -4.56 4.82 -1.65
N PHE A 637 -4.67 5.94 -2.36
CA PHE A 637 -4.35 6.07 -3.79
C PHE A 637 -3.02 5.42 -4.21
N PRO A 638 -1.89 5.61 -3.50
CA PRO A 638 -0.61 4.99 -3.88
C PRO A 638 -0.62 3.45 -3.84
N LEU A 639 -1.43 2.86 -2.95
CA LEU A 639 -1.59 1.41 -2.84
C LEU A 639 -2.51 0.89 -3.94
N MET A 640 -3.62 1.59 -4.16
CA MET A 640 -4.59 1.28 -5.21
C MET A 640 -3.92 1.31 -6.59
N PHE A 641 -3.08 2.32 -6.84
CA PHE A 641 -2.30 2.43 -8.07
C PHE A 641 -1.37 1.22 -8.31
N GLN A 642 -0.72 0.71 -7.26
CA GLN A 642 0.12 -0.49 -7.36
C GLN A 642 -0.69 -1.74 -7.74
N LEU A 643 -1.92 -1.85 -7.23
CA LEU A 643 -2.81 -2.95 -7.54
C LEU A 643 -3.35 -2.85 -8.97
N PHE A 644 -3.74 -1.66 -9.42
CA PHE A 644 -4.11 -1.42 -10.82
C PHE A 644 -2.95 -1.70 -11.78
N LEU A 645 -1.71 -1.39 -11.41
CA LEU A 645 -0.53 -1.73 -12.22
C LEU A 645 -0.40 -3.26 -12.41
N VAL A 646 -0.73 -4.06 -11.39
CA VAL A 646 -0.77 -5.52 -11.51
C VAL A 646 -1.85 -5.99 -12.48
N VAL A 647 -3.06 -5.44 -12.41
CA VAL A 647 -4.14 -5.74 -13.37
C VAL A 647 -3.73 -5.34 -14.79
N PHE A 648 -3.24 -4.11 -14.95
CA PHE A 648 -2.75 -3.58 -16.21
C PHE A 648 -1.62 -4.44 -16.80
N SER A 649 -0.73 -4.98 -15.98
CA SER A 649 0.36 -5.86 -16.46
C SER A 649 -0.16 -7.16 -17.07
N VAL A 650 -1.23 -7.73 -16.49
CA VAL A 650 -1.89 -8.91 -17.05
C VAL A 650 -2.64 -8.56 -18.33
N THR A 651 -3.39 -7.44 -18.33
CA THR A 651 -4.07 -6.94 -19.54
C THR A 651 -3.09 -6.62 -20.66
N TYR A 652 -1.93 -6.03 -20.35
CA TYR A 652 -0.86 -5.75 -21.31
C TYR A 652 -0.36 -7.04 -21.96
N ALA A 653 -0.08 -8.08 -21.14
CA ALA A 653 0.39 -9.37 -21.64
C ALA A 653 -0.65 -10.01 -22.58
N CYS A 654 -1.92 -10.05 -22.16
CA CYS A 654 -3.02 -10.50 -23.01
C CYS A 654 -3.18 -9.62 -24.27
N GLY A 655 -2.90 -8.32 -24.19
CA GLY A 655 -2.94 -7.38 -25.31
C GLY A 655 -1.92 -7.73 -26.39
N ILE A 656 -0.69 -8.09 -26.01
CA ILE A 656 0.31 -8.54 -26.96
C ILE A 656 -0.15 -9.81 -27.70
N PHE A 657 -0.73 -10.79 -26.98
CA PHE A 657 -1.29 -11.98 -27.62
C PHE A 657 -2.49 -11.66 -28.50
N MET A 658 -3.39 -10.79 -28.04
CA MET A 658 -4.60 -10.42 -28.77
C MET A 658 -4.26 -9.69 -30.08
N GLN A 659 -3.33 -8.73 -30.02
CA GLN A 659 -2.83 -8.03 -31.18
C GLN A 659 -2.16 -9.01 -32.16
N ALA A 660 -1.33 -9.93 -31.67
CA ALA A 660 -0.66 -10.92 -32.51
C ALA A 660 -1.63 -11.85 -33.26
N PHE A 661 -2.67 -12.37 -32.58
CA PHE A 661 -3.59 -13.35 -33.18
C PHE A 661 -4.74 -12.71 -33.97
N TYR A 662 -5.24 -11.55 -33.54
CA TYR A 662 -6.50 -10.98 -34.06
C TYR A 662 -6.34 -9.62 -34.75
N GLY A 663 -5.19 -8.97 -34.66
CA GLY A 663 -4.97 -7.64 -35.24
C GLY A 663 -5.20 -7.57 -36.74
N GLN A 664 -4.71 -8.57 -37.49
CA GLN A 664 -4.97 -8.66 -38.93
C GLN A 664 -6.37 -9.21 -39.23
N ALA A 665 -6.89 -10.10 -38.38
CA ALA A 665 -8.15 -10.80 -38.58
C ALA A 665 -9.37 -9.86 -38.56
N LEU A 666 -9.35 -8.83 -37.71
CA LEU A 666 -10.43 -7.84 -37.55
C LEU A 666 -10.31 -6.63 -38.49
N ARG A 667 -9.33 -6.65 -39.42
CA ARG A 667 -9.16 -5.60 -40.43
C ARG A 667 -10.07 -5.79 -41.66
N LEU A 668 -10.49 -7.02 -41.94
CA LEU A 668 -11.21 -7.34 -43.18
C LEU A 668 -12.70 -6.99 -43.09
N ASP A 669 -13.20 -6.26 -44.09
CA ASP A 669 -14.64 -5.95 -44.24
C ASP A 669 -15.50 -7.19 -44.58
N SER A 670 -14.87 -8.33 -44.91
CA SER A 670 -15.56 -9.58 -45.28
C SER A 670 -16.47 -10.15 -44.19
N ILE A 671 -16.29 -9.74 -42.93
CA ILE A 671 -16.98 -10.31 -41.76
C ILE A 671 -18.27 -9.51 -41.42
N GLN A 672 -18.62 -8.47 -42.20
CA GLN A 672 -19.77 -7.60 -41.95
C GLN A 672 -21.10 -8.36 -41.77
N MET A 673 -21.34 -9.39 -42.58
CA MET A 673 -22.60 -10.14 -42.54
C MET A 673 -22.70 -11.08 -41.33
N GLU A 674 -21.58 -11.65 -40.88
CA GLU A 674 -21.50 -12.58 -39.76
C GLU A 674 -21.46 -11.85 -38.40
N ALA A 675 -20.78 -10.68 -38.33
CA ALA A 675 -20.58 -9.93 -37.08
C ALA A 675 -21.25 -8.54 -37.07
N LYS A 676 -22.55 -8.48 -37.36
CA LYS A 676 -23.32 -7.22 -37.48
C LYS A 676 -23.22 -6.31 -36.24
N ALA A 677 -23.24 -6.88 -35.04
CA ALA A 677 -23.20 -6.11 -33.79
C ALA A 677 -21.87 -5.39 -33.60
N TRP A 678 -20.75 -6.08 -33.86
CA TRP A 678 -19.42 -5.49 -33.80
C TRP A 678 -19.16 -4.53 -34.95
N TYR A 679 -19.62 -4.85 -36.17
CA TYR A 679 -19.38 -4.00 -37.34
C TYR A 679 -19.90 -2.56 -37.19
N LYS A 680 -20.99 -2.36 -36.44
CA LYS A 680 -21.56 -1.04 -36.11
C LYS A 680 -20.61 -0.15 -35.30
N VAL A 681 -19.74 -0.75 -34.48
CA VAL A 681 -18.81 -0.06 -33.58
C VAL A 681 -17.35 -0.45 -33.87
N ARG A 682 -17.08 -0.96 -35.08
CA ARG A 682 -15.76 -1.51 -35.44
C ARG A 682 -14.61 -0.54 -35.25
N PHE A 683 -14.87 0.77 -35.42
CA PHE A 683 -13.86 1.82 -35.29
C PHE A 683 -13.40 2.03 -33.84
N GLU A 684 -14.21 1.63 -32.85
CA GLU A 684 -13.83 1.71 -31.44
C GLU A 684 -13.08 0.47 -30.97
N PHE A 685 -13.41 -0.70 -31.54
CA PHE A 685 -12.91 -2.01 -31.08
C PHE A 685 -12.00 -2.68 -32.11
N GLN A 686 -10.89 -2.02 -32.41
CA GLN A 686 -9.83 -2.52 -33.28
C GLN A 686 -8.65 -3.11 -32.48
N MET A 687 -7.79 -3.84 -33.20
CA MET A 687 -6.65 -4.57 -32.64
C MET A 687 -5.38 -4.40 -33.50
N GLU A 688 -5.34 -3.40 -34.39
CA GLU A 688 -4.19 -3.20 -35.29
C GLU A 688 -3.04 -2.59 -34.49
N SER A 689 -3.35 -1.50 -33.80
CA SER A 689 -2.42 -0.85 -32.90
C SER A 689 -2.54 -1.37 -31.47
N PHE A 690 -1.44 -1.31 -30.71
CA PHE A 690 -1.44 -1.77 -29.33
C PHE A 690 -2.38 -0.94 -28.44
N HIS A 691 -2.53 0.36 -28.70
CA HIS A 691 -3.42 1.23 -27.94
C HIS A 691 -4.90 0.89 -28.16
N GLU A 692 -5.31 0.63 -29.40
CA GLU A 692 -6.66 0.14 -29.74
C GLU A 692 -6.93 -1.22 -29.08
N THR A 693 -5.93 -2.10 -29.11
CA THR A 693 -6.03 -3.42 -28.45
C THR A 693 -6.26 -3.28 -26.95
N LEU A 694 -5.58 -2.33 -26.28
CA LEU A 694 -5.79 -2.06 -24.86
C LEU A 694 -7.19 -1.52 -24.58
N VAL A 695 -7.71 -0.63 -25.43
CA VAL A 695 -9.09 -0.13 -25.32
C VAL A 695 -10.08 -1.27 -25.49
N THR A 696 -9.88 -2.14 -26.48
CA THR A 696 -10.79 -3.26 -26.69
C THR A 696 -10.71 -4.30 -25.57
N LEU A 697 -9.52 -4.59 -25.02
CA LEU A 697 -9.43 -5.46 -23.84
C LEU A 697 -10.08 -4.84 -22.60
N PHE A 698 -9.98 -3.52 -22.44
CA PHE A 698 -10.71 -2.82 -21.40
C PHE A 698 -12.22 -2.98 -21.59
N ALA A 699 -12.70 -2.85 -22.82
CA ALA A 699 -14.10 -3.07 -23.18
C ALA A 699 -14.54 -4.52 -22.93
N VAL A 700 -13.74 -5.52 -23.32
CA VAL A 700 -14.02 -6.94 -23.05
C VAL A 700 -14.05 -7.24 -21.55
N ALA A 701 -13.21 -6.59 -20.76
CA ALA A 701 -13.17 -6.77 -19.31
C ALA A 701 -14.40 -6.17 -18.60
N THR A 702 -14.93 -5.05 -19.10
CA THR A 702 -15.90 -4.19 -18.39
C THR A 702 -17.30 -4.19 -18.96
N LEU A 703 -17.46 -4.26 -20.29
CA LEU A 703 -18.76 -4.19 -20.95
C LEU A 703 -19.56 -5.48 -20.77
N ALA A 704 -20.87 -5.33 -20.64
CA ALA A 704 -21.78 -6.46 -20.55
C ALA A 704 -21.90 -7.21 -21.90
N ALA A 705 -21.84 -6.47 -23.02
CA ALA A 705 -21.96 -6.98 -24.39
C ALA A 705 -20.61 -7.36 -25.03
N TRP A 706 -19.60 -7.73 -24.24
CA TRP A 706 -18.25 -8.06 -24.72
C TRP A 706 -18.19 -9.18 -25.77
N THR A 707 -19.20 -10.06 -25.80
CA THR A 707 -19.28 -11.22 -26.69
C THR A 707 -19.22 -10.83 -28.16
N MET A 708 -19.70 -9.63 -28.52
CA MET A 708 -19.62 -9.11 -29.89
C MET A 708 -18.19 -9.10 -30.47
N VAL A 709 -17.19 -8.81 -29.64
CA VAL A 709 -15.77 -8.79 -30.06
C VAL A 709 -15.25 -10.21 -30.24
N MET A 710 -15.66 -11.13 -29.37
CA MET A 710 -15.34 -12.55 -29.45
C MET A 710 -15.97 -13.19 -30.70
N ASP A 711 -17.25 -12.91 -30.96
CA ASP A 711 -17.99 -13.42 -32.11
C ASP A 711 -17.37 -12.92 -33.42
N ALA A 712 -16.98 -11.65 -33.48
CA ALA A 712 -16.26 -11.09 -34.64
C ALA A 712 -14.89 -11.76 -34.85
N ALA A 713 -14.12 -11.97 -33.78
CA ALA A 713 -12.85 -12.65 -33.85
C ALA A 713 -13.00 -14.13 -34.24
N HIS A 714 -14.04 -14.81 -33.76
CA HIS A 714 -14.33 -16.20 -34.08
C HIS A 714 -14.83 -16.37 -35.51
N ALA A 715 -15.68 -15.46 -36.02
CA ALA A 715 -16.11 -15.42 -37.40
C ALA A 715 -14.92 -15.31 -38.38
N SER A 716 -13.93 -14.49 -38.03
CA SER A 716 -12.71 -14.34 -38.82
C SER A 716 -11.78 -15.57 -38.78
N THR A 717 -11.49 -16.09 -37.57
CA THR A 717 -10.50 -17.18 -37.43
C THR A 717 -11.08 -18.58 -37.61
N ARG A 718 -12.41 -18.73 -37.51
CA ARG A 718 -13.16 -20.00 -37.50
C ARG A 718 -12.57 -21.05 -36.56
N SER A 719 -12.04 -20.60 -35.42
CA SER A 719 -11.35 -21.45 -34.46
C SER A 719 -11.94 -21.31 -33.06
N ASP A 720 -12.24 -22.45 -32.43
CA ASP A 720 -12.73 -22.52 -31.05
C ASP A 720 -11.69 -22.03 -30.03
N LYS A 721 -10.42 -22.03 -30.41
CA LYS A 721 -9.33 -21.47 -29.59
C LYS A 721 -9.56 -19.99 -29.28
N THR A 722 -10.25 -19.26 -30.16
CA THR A 722 -10.64 -17.87 -29.92
C THR A 722 -11.58 -17.74 -28.73
N ILE A 723 -12.62 -18.58 -28.69
CA ILE A 723 -13.59 -18.58 -27.60
C ILE A 723 -12.88 -18.85 -26.27
N VAL A 724 -11.99 -19.84 -26.25
CA VAL A 724 -11.18 -20.17 -25.06
C VAL A 724 -10.34 -18.99 -24.58
N PHE A 725 -9.68 -18.26 -25.49
CA PHE A 725 -8.87 -17.08 -25.14
C PHE A 725 -9.71 -15.97 -24.50
N PHE A 726 -10.85 -15.61 -25.09
CA PHE A 726 -11.70 -14.54 -24.57
C PHE A 726 -12.31 -14.90 -23.21
N PHE A 727 -12.79 -16.13 -23.04
CA PHE A 727 -13.26 -16.60 -21.74
C PHE A 727 -12.15 -16.66 -20.69
N PHE A 728 -10.95 -17.10 -21.07
CA PHE A 728 -9.79 -17.10 -20.19
C PHE A 728 -9.49 -15.68 -19.69
N PHE A 729 -9.41 -14.70 -20.59
CA PHE A 729 -9.17 -13.31 -20.23
C PHE A 729 -10.30 -12.75 -19.35
N ARG A 730 -11.56 -12.97 -19.73
CA ARG A 730 -12.74 -12.49 -19.01
C ARG A 730 -12.82 -13.06 -17.59
N ILE A 731 -12.62 -14.37 -17.41
CA ILE A 731 -12.59 -15.02 -16.09
C ILE A 731 -11.44 -14.49 -15.26
N LEU A 732 -10.24 -14.39 -15.85
CA LEU A 732 -9.04 -13.91 -15.16
C LEU A 732 -9.23 -12.48 -14.63
N VAL A 733 -9.73 -11.56 -15.44
CA VAL A 733 -9.91 -10.16 -15.02
C VAL A 733 -11.14 -9.99 -14.13
N SER A 734 -12.31 -10.51 -14.55
CA SER A 734 -13.59 -10.22 -13.89
C SER A 734 -13.85 -11.05 -12.64
N ASN A 735 -13.45 -12.32 -12.60
CA ASN A 735 -13.74 -13.21 -11.47
C ASN A 735 -12.60 -13.30 -10.47
N ILE A 736 -11.37 -12.95 -10.88
CA ILE A 736 -10.19 -13.06 -10.03
C ILE A 736 -9.60 -11.68 -9.72
N LEU A 737 -9.08 -10.96 -10.72
CA LEU A 737 -8.29 -9.75 -10.47
C LEU A 737 -9.12 -8.56 -9.95
N LEU A 738 -10.22 -8.22 -10.62
CA LEU A 738 -11.08 -7.09 -10.23
C LEU A 738 -11.72 -7.30 -8.83
N PRO A 739 -12.22 -8.48 -8.47
CA PRO A 739 -12.69 -8.78 -7.12
C PRO A 739 -11.63 -8.58 -6.03
N ILE A 740 -10.38 -8.96 -6.32
CA ILE A 740 -9.26 -8.70 -5.41
C ILE A 740 -9.05 -7.18 -5.25
N VAL A 741 -9.17 -6.41 -6.33
CA VAL A 741 -9.07 -4.93 -6.28
C VAL A 741 -10.18 -4.33 -5.42
N VAL A 742 -11.42 -4.72 -5.65
CA VAL A 742 -12.58 -4.23 -4.89
C VAL A 742 -12.45 -4.60 -3.41
N GLY A 743 -12.12 -5.86 -3.10
CA GLY A 743 -11.95 -6.31 -1.73
C GLY A 743 -10.83 -5.55 -0.99
N PHE A 744 -9.69 -5.34 -1.66
CA PHE A 744 -8.60 -4.52 -1.11
C PHE A 744 -9.01 -3.08 -0.87
N LEU A 745 -9.76 -2.48 -1.80
CA LEU A 745 -10.25 -1.11 -1.70
C LEU A 745 -11.18 -0.96 -0.50
N VAL A 746 -12.15 -1.86 -0.34
CA VAL A 746 -13.10 -1.84 0.79
C VAL A 746 -12.37 -1.99 2.13
N GLU A 747 -11.42 -2.93 2.23
CA GLU A 747 -10.66 -3.13 3.47
C GLU A 747 -9.74 -1.95 3.80
N SER A 748 -9.03 -1.43 2.79
CA SER A 748 -8.15 -0.28 2.96
C SER A 748 -8.95 0.95 3.36
N PHE A 749 -10.12 1.14 2.76
CA PHE A 749 -11.02 2.25 3.06
C PHE A 749 -11.56 2.15 4.48
N THR A 750 -12.17 1.02 4.84
CA THR A 750 -12.73 0.79 6.18
C THR A 750 -11.67 0.86 7.29
N THR A 751 -10.45 0.39 7.02
CA THR A 751 -9.35 0.45 8.01
C THR A 751 -8.81 1.86 8.19
N ASN A 752 -8.71 2.65 7.11
CA ASN A 752 -8.19 4.02 7.19
C ASN A 752 -9.25 5.03 7.62
N ALA A 753 -10.54 4.79 7.37
CA ALA A 753 -11.66 5.61 7.82
C ALA A 753 -11.85 5.58 9.36
N LYS A 754 -11.42 4.51 10.04
CA LYS A 754 -11.46 4.42 11.52
C LYS A 754 -10.38 5.25 12.24
N ARG A 755 -9.32 5.66 11.52
CA ARG A 755 -8.18 6.40 12.08
C ARG A 755 -8.45 7.88 12.42
N PRO A 756 -9.19 8.69 11.63
CA PRO A 756 -9.47 10.08 11.98
C PRO A 756 -10.16 10.24 13.33
N ASN A 757 -11.13 9.37 13.67
CA ASN A 757 -11.86 9.46 14.95
C ASN A 757 -10.98 9.13 16.17
N ALA A 758 -9.99 8.23 16.03
CA ALA A 758 -9.05 7.93 17.10
C ALA A 758 -8.06 9.09 17.38
N ASN A 759 -7.78 9.92 16.37
CA ASN A 759 -7.00 11.14 16.54
C ASN A 759 -7.83 12.28 17.15
N ALA A 760 -9.13 12.36 16.82
CA ALA A 760 -10.06 13.35 17.40
C ALA A 760 -10.36 13.10 18.89
N VAL A 761 -10.57 11.83 19.29
CA VAL A 761 -10.73 11.46 20.70
C VAL A 761 -9.42 11.63 21.49
N ARG A 762 -8.26 11.63 20.82
CA ARG A 762 -6.94 11.83 21.45
C ARG A 762 -6.44 13.27 21.41
N SER A 763 -7.01 14.15 20.60
CA SER A 763 -6.68 15.59 20.63
C SER A 763 -7.29 16.32 21.83
N ASP A 764 -8.38 15.80 22.40
CA ASP A 764 -8.94 16.31 23.66
C ASP A 764 -8.18 15.80 24.91
N SER A 765 -7.39 14.73 24.77
CA SER A 765 -6.42 14.32 25.78
C SER A 765 -5.05 14.91 25.44
N ASN A 766 -4.65 16.00 26.11
CA ASN A 766 -3.28 16.54 26.13
C ASN A 766 -2.27 15.56 26.76
N ALA A 767 -2.17 14.34 26.25
CA ALA A 767 -1.21 13.32 26.65
C ALA A 767 -0.21 13.08 25.52
N SER A 768 0.52 14.12 25.13
CA SER A 768 1.89 13.89 24.67
C SER A 768 2.68 13.48 25.91
N ASP A 769 3.12 12.22 26.01
CA ASP A 769 4.02 11.83 27.09
C ASP A 769 5.30 12.67 26.95
N GLU A 770 5.48 13.61 27.87
CA GLU A 770 6.67 14.42 27.97
C GLU A 770 7.67 13.64 28.83
N LYS A 771 8.78 13.17 28.25
CA LYS A 771 9.90 12.69 29.05
C LYS A 771 10.92 13.81 29.17
N ILE A 772 11.26 14.15 30.41
CA ILE A 772 12.43 14.97 30.71
C ILE A 772 13.63 14.02 30.68
N VAL A 773 14.56 14.26 29.76
CA VAL A 773 15.79 13.48 29.62
C VAL A 773 16.95 14.43 29.84
N GLU A 774 17.79 14.13 30.84
CA GLU A 774 18.97 14.94 31.08
C GLU A 774 20.15 14.38 30.29
N ALA A 775 20.94 15.26 29.68
CA ALA A 775 22.15 14.91 28.96
C ALA A 775 23.26 15.90 29.29
N ASN A 776 24.51 15.43 29.27
CA ASN A 776 25.69 16.28 29.48
C ASN A 776 26.01 17.02 28.18
N ALA A 777 25.24 18.04 27.83
CA ALA A 777 25.44 18.79 26.59
C ALA A 777 25.11 20.28 26.72
N VAL A 778 25.87 21.14 26.03
CA VAL A 778 25.61 22.58 25.99
C VAL A 778 24.53 22.86 24.94
N GLY A 779 23.29 23.08 25.38
CA GLY A 779 22.17 23.48 24.51
C GLY A 779 20.87 23.54 25.30
N ASN A 780 20.05 24.56 25.06
CA ASN A 780 18.79 24.81 25.78
C ASN A 780 17.55 24.63 24.89
N SER A 781 17.67 23.87 23.79
CA SER A 781 16.60 23.66 22.81
C SER A 781 15.84 22.36 23.07
N ASP A 782 14.54 22.45 23.30
CA ASP A 782 13.67 21.30 23.42
C ASP A 782 13.52 20.57 22.06
N TYR A 783 13.27 19.27 22.10
CA TYR A 783 13.12 18.44 20.90
C TYR A 783 11.70 17.87 20.81
N ARG A 784 11.09 17.96 19.63
CA ARG A 784 9.87 17.25 19.30
C ARG A 784 10.19 16.11 18.34
N MET A 785 9.82 14.90 18.73
CA MET A 785 9.96 13.74 17.87
C MET A 785 8.69 13.53 17.05
N LYS A 786 8.77 13.84 15.76
CA LYS A 786 7.71 13.57 14.80
C LYS A 786 8.07 12.35 13.98
N PHE A 787 7.11 11.47 13.81
CA PHE A 787 7.30 10.34 12.89
C PHE A 787 7.46 10.88 11.45
N GLU A 788 8.57 10.57 10.78
CA GLU A 788 8.80 10.98 9.38
C GLU A 788 7.64 10.43 8.52
N ARG A 789 6.91 11.32 7.84
CA ARG A 789 5.60 11.11 7.21
C ARG A 789 5.41 9.70 6.60
N ASN A 790 4.21 9.15 6.83
CA ASN A 790 3.71 7.85 6.40
C ASN A 790 4.46 6.67 7.03
N ALA A 791 4.09 6.29 8.27
CA ALA A 791 4.09 4.86 8.59
C ALA A 791 3.32 4.21 7.44
N SER A 792 4.05 3.55 6.53
CA SER A 792 3.44 2.97 5.35
C SER A 792 2.25 2.17 5.86
N PHE A 793 1.08 2.31 5.24
CA PHE A 793 -0.09 1.45 5.55
C PHE A 793 0.36 0.00 5.78
N VAL A 794 1.30 -0.43 4.94
CA VAL A 794 2.07 -1.66 5.01
C VAL A 794 2.72 -1.94 6.37
N GLN A 795 3.38 -1.00 7.04
CA GLN A 795 3.95 -1.17 8.38
C GLN A 795 2.86 -1.35 9.44
N SER A 796 1.78 -0.56 9.41
CA SER A 796 0.66 -0.77 10.34
C SER A 796 -0.04 -2.10 10.11
N GLU A 797 -0.20 -2.51 8.85
CA GLU A 797 -0.73 -3.82 8.47
C GLU A 797 0.24 -4.95 8.80
N MET A 798 1.56 -4.73 8.79
CA MET A 798 2.55 -5.71 9.22
C MET A 798 2.41 -6.08 10.69
N PHE A 799 2.28 -5.07 11.56
CA PHE A 799 2.09 -5.31 12.99
C PHE A 799 0.70 -5.87 13.32
N ARG A 800 -0.32 -5.50 12.54
CA ARG A 800 -1.66 -6.10 12.64
C ARG A 800 -1.63 -7.58 12.25
N ALA A 801 -1.02 -7.91 11.12
CA ALA A 801 -0.84 -9.29 10.66
C ALA A 801 -0.01 -10.12 11.64
N ALA A 802 0.97 -9.52 12.32
CA ALA A 802 1.71 -10.19 13.39
C ALA A 802 0.82 -10.53 14.58
N ARG A 803 0.06 -9.57 15.10
CA ARG A 803 -0.90 -9.82 16.17
C ARG A 803 -1.92 -10.89 15.78
N ASP A 804 -2.45 -10.82 14.57
CA ASP A 804 -3.45 -11.78 14.10
C ASP A 804 -2.81 -13.19 13.91
N ALA A 805 -1.54 -13.27 13.50
CA ALA A 805 -0.77 -14.51 13.44
C ALA A 805 -0.48 -15.08 14.85
N ASP A 806 -0.13 -14.23 15.82
CA ASP A 806 0.10 -14.63 17.21
C ASP A 806 -1.20 -15.15 17.83
N VAL A 807 -2.34 -14.49 17.56
CA VAL A 807 -3.67 -14.98 17.95
C VAL A 807 -3.97 -16.32 17.29
N MET A 808 -3.67 -16.50 16.00
CA MET A 808 -3.84 -17.79 15.33
C MET A 808 -2.93 -18.88 15.91
N HIS A 809 -1.70 -18.54 16.28
CA HIS A 809 -0.75 -19.45 16.89
C HIS A 809 -1.22 -19.85 18.30
N LEU A 810 -1.64 -18.91 19.12
CA LEU A 810 -2.24 -19.16 20.42
C LEU A 810 -3.51 -20.02 20.29
N GLN A 811 -4.38 -19.73 19.33
CA GLN A 811 -5.53 -20.57 19.03
C GLN A 811 -5.13 -21.99 18.59
N SER A 812 -4.02 -22.14 17.86
CA SER A 812 -3.53 -23.46 17.46
C SER A 812 -2.96 -24.25 18.64
N ILE A 813 -2.27 -23.57 19.56
CA ILE A 813 -1.79 -24.18 20.82
C ILE A 813 -2.97 -24.58 21.68
N ILE A 814 -3.95 -23.69 21.86
CA ILE A 814 -5.18 -24.00 22.61
C ILE A 814 -5.87 -25.21 22.00
N LYS A 815 -6.04 -25.27 20.67
CA LYS A 815 -6.62 -26.44 19.99
C LYS A 815 -5.81 -27.72 20.16
N ALA A 816 -4.48 -27.62 20.14
CA ALA A 816 -3.61 -28.76 20.38
C ALA A 816 -3.77 -29.29 21.81
N GLN A 817 -3.81 -28.38 22.79
CA GLN A 817 -4.06 -28.72 24.20
C GLN A 817 -5.47 -29.27 24.42
N GLU A 818 -6.49 -28.72 23.75
CA GLU A 818 -7.86 -29.25 23.77
C GLU A 818 -7.91 -30.68 23.20
N MET A 819 -7.24 -30.94 22.08
CA MET A 819 -7.11 -32.30 21.52
C MET A 819 -6.39 -33.24 22.46
N GLU A 820 -5.30 -32.79 23.10
CA GLU A 820 -4.56 -33.60 24.08
C GLU A 820 -5.43 -33.92 25.31
N LEU A 821 -6.15 -32.93 25.82
CA LEU A 821 -7.12 -33.08 26.92
C LEU A 821 -8.23 -34.08 26.57
N ASP A 822 -8.79 -34.00 25.35
CA ASP A 822 -9.80 -34.95 24.88
C ASP A 822 -9.26 -36.37 24.74
N THR A 823 -7.98 -36.51 24.39
CA THR A 823 -7.30 -37.81 24.30
C THR A 823 -7.09 -38.40 25.70
N GLN A 824 -6.70 -37.57 26.67
CA GLN A 824 -6.58 -37.99 28.08
C GLN A 824 -7.94 -38.39 28.68
N LYS A 825 -9.00 -37.61 28.45
CA LYS A 825 -10.37 -37.95 28.89
C LYS A 825 -10.86 -39.29 28.32
N ARG A 826 -10.50 -39.61 27.07
CA ARG A 826 -10.82 -40.91 26.46
C ARG A 826 -10.07 -42.06 27.13
N ARG A 827 -8.79 -41.87 27.49
CA ARG A 827 -8.01 -42.87 28.24
C ARG A 827 -8.58 -43.12 29.63
N ILE A 828 -8.97 -42.07 30.36
CA ILE A 828 -9.60 -42.21 31.68
C ILE A 828 -10.90 -43.02 31.58
N ARG A 829 -11.78 -42.69 30.62
CA ARG A 829 -13.02 -43.46 30.38
C ARG A 829 -12.78 -44.91 29.93
N ALA A 830 -11.65 -45.20 29.29
CA ALA A 830 -11.27 -46.58 28.99
C ALA A 830 -10.86 -47.32 30.27
N LEU A 831 -9.98 -46.72 31.07
CA LEU A 831 -9.55 -47.26 32.37
C LEU A 831 -10.72 -47.45 33.35
N GLU A 832 -11.69 -46.53 33.39
CA GLU A 832 -12.91 -46.69 34.20
C GLU A 832 -13.74 -47.89 33.74
N ARG A 833 -13.87 -48.10 32.42
CA ARG A 833 -14.57 -49.28 31.87
C ARG A 833 -13.83 -50.56 32.20
N ASP A 834 -12.50 -50.57 32.06
CA ASP A 834 -11.66 -51.72 32.39
C ASP A 834 -11.73 -52.03 33.88
N PHE A 835 -11.69 -51.01 34.75
CA PHE A 835 -11.84 -51.15 36.20
C PHE A 835 -13.24 -51.66 36.58
N LEU A 836 -14.29 -51.16 35.93
CA LEU A 836 -15.65 -51.68 36.12
C LEU A 836 -15.78 -53.13 35.65
N GLN A 837 -15.15 -53.50 34.53
CA GLN A 837 -15.11 -54.89 34.06
C GLN A 837 -14.33 -55.79 35.04
N GLU A 838 -13.19 -55.36 35.56
CA GLU A 838 -12.45 -56.10 36.58
C GLU A 838 -13.25 -56.23 37.87
N ARG A 839 -13.94 -55.17 38.31
CA ARG A 839 -14.82 -55.20 39.48
C ARG A 839 -16.00 -56.13 39.27
N MET A 840 -16.61 -56.13 38.08
CA MET A 840 -17.66 -57.08 37.70
C MET A 840 -17.14 -58.51 37.62
N LYS A 841 -15.89 -58.74 37.18
CA LYS A 841 -15.26 -60.07 37.17
C LYS A 841 -14.92 -60.56 38.58
N LYS A 842 -14.46 -59.68 39.47
CA LYS A 842 -14.25 -59.98 40.90
C LYS A 842 -15.58 -60.20 41.63
N SER A 843 -16.61 -59.42 41.32
CA SER A 843 -17.96 -59.60 41.85
C SER A 843 -18.68 -60.82 41.26
N GLY A 844 -18.36 -61.22 40.02
CA GLY A 844 -18.88 -62.42 39.37
C GLY A 844 -18.27 -63.73 39.90
N ASN A 845 -17.16 -63.64 40.65
CA ASN A 845 -16.66 -64.73 41.49
C ASN A 845 -17.34 -64.78 42.88
N VAL A 846 -18.30 -63.89 43.15
CA VAL A 846 -19.19 -63.96 44.30
C VAL A 846 -20.59 -64.21 43.77
N SER A 847 -20.99 -65.48 43.83
CA SER A 847 -22.33 -66.05 43.69
C SER A 847 -23.45 -65.08 43.28
N ILE A 848 -24.04 -65.38 42.12
CA ILE A 848 -25.40 -65.01 41.76
C ILE A 848 -26.35 -65.39 42.92
N GLY A 849 -26.75 -64.38 43.68
CA GLY A 849 -27.98 -64.31 44.45
C GLY A 849 -28.75 -63.11 43.91
N SER A 850 -29.90 -63.39 43.31
CA SER A 850 -30.78 -62.45 42.61
C SER A 850 -31.05 -61.14 43.35
N GLU A 851 -31.11 -60.02 42.63
CA GLU A 851 -32.34 -59.23 42.59
C GLU A 851 -32.37 -58.21 41.45
N LYS A 852 -33.48 -58.23 40.74
CA LYS A 852 -33.87 -57.33 39.66
C LYS A 852 -34.20 -55.96 40.24
N PHE A 853 -33.67 -54.89 39.66
CA PHE A 853 -34.45 -53.66 39.49
C PHE A 853 -34.30 -53.13 38.06
N ARG A 854 -35.44 -53.10 37.38
CA ARG A 854 -35.67 -52.51 36.06
C ARG A 854 -35.64 -50.99 36.17
N PHE A 855 -35.02 -50.36 35.17
CA PHE A 855 -35.21 -48.95 34.81
C PHE A 855 -36.62 -48.67 34.31
#